data_AF-S0E2I9-F1
#
_entry.id   AF-S0E2I9-F1
#
_cell.length_a   1.000
_cell.length_b   1.000
_cell.length_c   1.000
_cell.angle_alpha   90.00
_cell.angle_beta   90.00
_cell.angle_gamma   90.00
#
_symmetry.space_group_name_H-M   'P 1'
#
loop_
_entity.id
_entity.type
_entity.pdbx_description
1 polymer ?
#
loop_
_entity_poly.entity_id
_entity_poly.type
_entity_poly.pdbx_seq_one_letter_code
_entity_poly.pdbx_strand_id
1 'polypeptide(L)'
;MNSQTKSPFSTTDHSEETLSGTMATHLQSFGEWQIQKDIIYLDNGAFGSCPKSVVEKQKSIRQHIEENPHEFFERSYVSGLEVSRRSLADFLHVDYRDIFLLPGATHAMNIVIQSLRFNPDDEILTTNVAYSSVRMVLDHVAQRDGAHIVVVNVPLLVTGPEDVMRRILAGVTARTRFAVIDHIPSRTGLVLPAKQIVKELESRGVDTLVDGAHAPGMIHLDLEDINAAYYVANCHKWMCAPRGIGFLHVRRDRAQNIKPLVIARSPYVVGKSKHSVLEHSFGWMGTYCPSAMLSLPSAIDHLNTVMPSGYSGLTSRNHDLAVLARRIVCKAIGADVPCPDGMIAAMATIPLPDSPGPEQEGMLPIQQALWKEHGIVIPVYSWPSYPKRVIRLSVQAYNTLDQYLKLADCLRIVLRKERKSYSLDSVGSIEPPTPPYTRRQSDDSAYSSSSEGHLSCACSSSRIKSLSAGHGLSGIPCQDIEKLTLAMLSSLAESRLRKILHGTFSFDSVSLFPTAGACEAALTLTSEIQKHANMESSKMAYMLSCIPRRRIPRMMASSVSQLLQTEDVIENWPLRMNTLKNQSQTLNRAIISAMNAPRAPAVFTVDLNKFVSRVVPYETETDEENLSLTFWDRALADFATKGRWSPDRITSFLQIHAFLRDPVGGLRNKFETRRDNFLKLLTSLIKELEESRQTIREDVAAQLAAESSFLSQPLASNASYVHFSEDQQLVYSYVDISDMARSEFSCPEIVIGMIGDILNCRSGDNISIAPIAVANIHPVCSSHNSRQVIIDGNNRITTLTFLKFVSIYGLSKLEKAEDNLREYCQDSGFGPVYFVDFCAVLQMLRDNAEHILSQLQTGVNLGQFKHITKVPCLITEEASFITKVLVNGEEIAQPIHQSIFATDDLLVALPAKMQCHGRAKGFKALPVR
;
A
#
# COMPACT_ATOMS: atom_id res chain seq x y z
N MET A 1 40.75 47.58 -13.02
CA MET A 1 41.91 46.68 -12.80
C MET A 1 41.91 46.20 -11.36
N ASN A 2 42.70 45.17 -11.03
CA ASN A 2 42.51 44.27 -9.90
C ASN A 2 42.96 44.78 -8.50
N SER A 3 42.39 44.10 -7.48
CA SER A 3 43.04 43.50 -6.29
C SER A 3 43.52 44.30 -5.07
N GLN A 4 42.94 43.92 -3.91
CA GLN A 4 43.57 43.58 -2.60
C GLN A 4 44.26 44.69 -1.76
N THR A 5 44.38 44.66 -0.42
CA THR A 5 43.76 43.91 0.73
C THR A 5 44.14 44.63 2.05
N LYS A 6 43.32 44.54 3.12
CA LYS A 6 43.68 44.11 4.52
C LYS A 6 42.73 44.63 5.63
N SER A 7 42.26 43.69 6.46
CA SER A 7 42.06 43.65 7.93
C SER A 7 41.97 44.96 8.75
N PRO A 8 41.07 45.03 9.76
CA PRO A 8 41.49 44.57 11.09
C PRO A 8 40.44 43.75 11.90
N PHE A 9 40.94 42.79 12.67
CA PHE A 9 40.30 42.28 13.89
C PHE A 9 41.16 42.73 15.10
N SER A 10 40.53 43.29 16.13
CA SER A 10 41.13 43.43 17.48
C SER A 10 40.04 43.22 18.53
N THR A 11 40.32 42.35 19.49
CA THR A 11 39.37 41.79 20.47
C THR A 11 39.37 42.54 21.81
N THR A 12 38.19 42.79 22.39
CA THR A 12 37.97 42.95 23.86
C THR A 12 36.51 42.68 24.26
N ASP A 13 36.30 41.66 25.11
CA ASP A 13 35.41 41.63 26.30
C ASP A 13 33.90 41.99 26.25
N HIS A 14 33.15 41.61 25.21
CA HIS A 14 31.67 41.59 25.29
C HIS A 14 30.98 40.29 24.85
N SER A 15 31.74 39.22 24.53
CA SER A 15 31.17 37.98 23.97
C SER A 15 30.82 36.88 24.98
N GLU A 16 31.44 36.83 26.17
CA GLU A 16 31.22 35.71 27.11
C GLU A 16 29.91 35.83 27.91
N GLU A 17 29.53 37.03 28.35
CA GLU A 17 28.24 37.24 29.03
C GLU A 17 27.05 36.93 28.11
N THR A 18 27.11 37.36 26.84
CA THR A 18 26.05 37.07 25.86
C THR A 18 25.95 35.57 25.53
N LEU A 19 27.07 34.89 25.28
CA LEU A 19 27.07 33.44 25.01
C LEU A 19 26.56 32.61 26.20
N SER A 20 26.91 32.98 27.44
CA SER A 20 26.39 32.30 28.63
C SER A 20 24.88 32.51 28.82
N GLY A 21 24.39 33.73 28.57
CA GLY A 21 22.96 34.07 28.58
C GLY A 21 22.14 33.27 27.57
N THR A 22 22.61 33.14 26.32
CA THR A 22 21.90 32.37 25.29
C THR A 22 21.82 30.89 25.66
N MET A 23 22.89 30.28 26.19
CA MET A 23 22.83 28.86 26.61
C MET A 23 21.94 28.63 27.83
N ALA A 24 21.88 29.57 28.78
CA ALA A 24 20.96 29.46 29.92
C ALA A 24 19.50 29.33 29.48
N THR A 25 19.06 30.10 28.47
CA THR A 25 17.68 30.02 27.94
C THR A 25 17.35 28.70 27.22
N HIS A 26 18.35 27.97 26.75
CA HIS A 26 18.18 26.65 26.15
C HIS A 26 18.08 25.52 27.20
N LEU A 27 18.63 25.72 28.39
CA LEU A 27 18.58 24.76 29.50
C LEU A 27 17.30 24.91 30.35
N GLN A 28 16.67 26.09 30.33
CA GLN A 28 15.42 26.36 31.05
C GLN A 28 14.16 26.11 30.21
N SER A 29 13.11 25.59 30.86
CA SER A 29 11.74 25.54 30.33
C SER A 29 10.91 26.75 30.82
N PHE A 30 10.00 27.23 29.97
CA PHE A 30 9.18 28.42 30.21
C PHE A 30 7.69 28.10 30.16
N GLY A 31 6.91 28.72 31.07
CA GLY A 31 5.45 28.54 31.18
C GLY A 31 5.00 27.29 31.97
N GLU A 32 3.74 27.27 32.39
CA GLU A 32 3.11 26.12 33.04
C GLU A 32 2.33 25.26 32.03
N TRP A 33 2.68 23.97 31.92
CA TRP A 33 2.12 23.03 30.94
C TRP A 33 1.58 21.78 31.62
N GLN A 34 0.54 21.18 31.04
CA GLN A 34 -0.10 19.96 31.55
C GLN A 34 0.40 18.70 30.82
N ILE A 35 1.70 18.66 30.48
CA ILE A 35 2.38 17.50 29.89
C ILE A 35 2.74 16.54 31.03
N GLN A 36 2.61 15.23 30.80
CA GLN A 36 2.99 14.20 31.77
C GLN A 36 4.50 14.27 32.09
N LYS A 37 4.88 14.12 33.37
CA LYS A 37 6.26 14.38 33.83
C LYS A 37 7.26 13.27 33.48
N ASP A 38 6.77 12.09 33.14
CA ASP A 38 7.52 10.89 32.78
C ASP A 38 7.83 10.79 31.28
N ILE A 39 7.28 11.69 30.46
CA ILE A 39 7.56 11.74 29.01
C ILE A 39 8.39 12.96 28.60
N ILE A 40 9.18 12.79 27.56
CA ILE A 40 9.87 13.87 26.84
C ILE A 40 9.10 14.10 25.54
N TYR A 41 8.27 15.14 25.52
CA TYR A 41 7.38 15.44 24.40
C TYR A 41 8.07 16.38 23.39
N LEU A 42 8.43 15.86 22.22
CA LEU A 42 9.20 16.56 21.17
C LEU A 42 8.37 16.74 19.88
N ASP A 43 7.04 16.74 19.97
CA ASP A 43 6.12 16.75 18.83
C ASP A 43 5.01 17.83 18.91
N ASN A 44 5.36 19.05 19.34
CA ASN A 44 4.42 20.16 19.35
C ASN A 44 3.74 20.39 17.97
N GLY A 45 4.43 20.04 16.87
CA GLY A 45 3.90 20.14 15.52
C GLY A 45 2.73 19.19 15.18
N ALA A 46 2.48 18.13 15.96
CA ALA A 46 1.32 17.26 15.70
C ALA A 46 0.01 17.87 16.21
N PHE A 47 -0.15 17.97 17.53
CA PHE A 47 -1.42 18.35 18.17
C PHE A 47 -1.33 19.59 19.07
N GLY A 48 -0.13 20.15 19.23
CA GLY A 48 0.19 21.21 20.19
C GLY A 48 0.01 20.79 21.65
N SER A 49 0.47 21.68 22.54
CA SER A 49 0.14 21.65 23.97
C SER A 49 -0.49 22.98 24.38
N CYS A 50 -1.37 22.93 25.37
CA CYS A 50 -2.12 24.09 25.86
C CYS A 50 -1.60 24.48 27.26
N PRO A 51 -1.11 25.72 27.46
CA PRO A 51 -0.67 26.23 28.74
C PRO A 51 -1.80 26.19 29.77
N LYS A 52 -1.44 26.02 31.04
CA LYS A 52 -2.41 25.93 32.14
C LYS A 52 -3.33 27.15 32.22
N SER A 53 -2.81 28.37 32.01
CA SER A 53 -3.62 29.60 31.95
C SER A 53 -4.71 29.55 30.87
N VAL A 54 -4.39 29.06 29.68
CA VAL A 54 -5.32 28.94 28.55
C VAL A 54 -6.35 27.83 28.81
N VAL A 55 -5.95 26.71 29.42
CA VAL A 55 -6.86 25.64 29.85
C VAL A 55 -7.84 26.13 30.92
N GLU A 56 -7.38 26.87 31.94
CA GLU A 56 -8.28 27.43 32.97
C GLU A 56 -9.22 28.49 32.38
N LYS A 57 -8.77 29.33 31.44
CA LYS A 57 -9.65 30.23 30.69
C LYS A 57 -10.73 29.46 29.92
N GLN A 58 -10.36 28.38 29.23
CA GLN A 58 -11.32 27.54 28.50
C GLN A 58 -12.34 26.90 29.45
N LYS A 59 -11.91 26.39 30.61
CA LYS A 59 -12.80 25.84 31.65
C LYS A 59 -13.79 26.90 32.16
N SER A 60 -13.31 28.10 32.48
CA SER A 60 -14.15 29.23 32.91
C SER A 60 -15.21 29.58 31.86
N ILE A 61 -14.85 29.63 30.56
CA ILE A 61 -15.82 29.87 29.48
C ILE A 61 -16.84 28.73 29.40
N ARG A 62 -16.42 27.47 29.54
CA ARG A 62 -17.34 26.32 29.55
C ARG A 62 -18.30 26.37 30.73
N GLN A 63 -17.82 26.70 31.93
CA GLN A 63 -18.68 26.86 33.09
C GLN A 63 -19.73 27.96 32.86
N HIS A 64 -19.31 29.11 32.32
CA HIS A 64 -20.21 30.22 32.02
C HIS A 64 -21.27 29.90 30.95
N ILE A 65 -20.97 29.01 30.00
CA ILE A 65 -21.96 28.47 29.06
C ILE A 65 -23.04 27.67 29.81
N GLU A 66 -22.65 26.78 30.73
CA GLU A 66 -23.61 25.91 31.45
C GLU A 66 -24.40 26.65 32.55
N GLU A 67 -23.85 27.74 33.10
CA GLU A 67 -24.52 28.59 34.11
C GLU A 67 -25.83 29.19 33.57
N ASN A 68 -25.83 29.70 32.34
CA ASN A 68 -27.03 30.16 31.64
C ASN A 68 -26.84 30.13 30.10
N PRO A 69 -27.13 29.00 29.43
CA PRO A 69 -26.88 28.86 28.00
C PRO A 69 -27.59 29.90 27.13
N HIS A 70 -28.83 30.27 27.48
CA HIS A 70 -29.59 31.27 26.73
C HIS A 70 -28.95 32.65 26.81
N GLU A 71 -28.63 33.12 28.02
CA GLU A 71 -27.97 34.42 28.20
C GLU A 71 -26.61 34.46 27.53
N PHE A 72 -25.79 33.41 27.70
CA PHE A 72 -24.48 33.31 27.07
C PHE A 72 -24.58 33.45 25.55
N PHE A 73 -25.42 32.64 24.92
CA PHE A 73 -25.50 32.58 23.47
C PHE A 73 -26.19 33.81 22.87
N GLU A 74 -27.22 34.38 23.52
CA GLU A 74 -27.92 35.57 23.03
C GLU A 74 -27.17 36.89 23.28
N ARG A 75 -26.32 36.98 24.32
CA ARG A 75 -25.73 38.26 24.77
C ARG A 75 -24.20 38.29 24.79
N SER A 76 -23.53 37.17 25.07
CA SER A 76 -22.08 37.12 25.29
C SER A 76 -21.29 36.52 24.11
N TYR A 77 -21.89 35.59 23.36
CA TYR A 77 -21.20 34.86 22.29
C TYR A 77 -20.68 35.78 21.17
N VAL A 78 -21.51 36.70 20.67
CA VAL A 78 -21.17 37.53 19.50
C VAL A 78 -20.01 38.48 19.79
N SER A 79 -20.06 39.18 20.92
CA SER A 79 -19.02 40.12 21.35
C SER A 79 -17.72 39.38 21.68
N GLY A 80 -17.80 38.24 22.36
CA GLY A 80 -16.63 37.39 22.63
C GLY A 80 -15.97 36.85 21.35
N LEU A 81 -16.78 36.45 20.35
CA LEU A 81 -16.29 35.99 19.06
C LEU A 81 -15.61 37.12 18.28
N GLU A 82 -16.18 38.33 18.31
CA GLU A 82 -15.59 39.51 17.68
C GLU A 82 -14.24 39.87 18.33
N VAL A 83 -14.17 39.92 19.66
CA VAL A 83 -12.90 40.13 20.39
C VAL A 83 -11.86 39.09 19.98
N SER A 84 -12.25 37.82 19.88
CA SER A 84 -11.36 36.73 19.47
C SER A 84 -10.87 36.85 18.03
N ARG A 85 -11.74 37.30 17.10
CA ARG A 85 -11.38 37.59 15.70
C ARG A 85 -10.43 38.79 15.61
N ARG A 86 -10.71 39.87 16.35
CA ARG A 86 -9.87 41.08 16.40
C ARG A 86 -8.47 40.76 16.93
N SER A 87 -8.36 40.13 18.10
CA SER A 87 -7.07 39.74 18.67
C SER A 87 -6.24 38.87 17.73
N LEU A 88 -6.88 37.92 17.02
CA LEU A 88 -6.19 37.09 16.02
C LEU A 88 -5.77 37.89 14.78
N ALA A 89 -6.59 38.82 14.32
CA ALA A 89 -6.31 39.63 13.13
C ALA A 89 -5.21 40.67 13.38
N ASP A 90 -5.22 41.31 14.55
CA ASP A 90 -4.15 42.21 15.01
C ASP A 90 -2.81 41.46 15.13
N PHE A 91 -2.83 40.21 15.62
CA PHE A 91 -1.65 39.31 15.70
C PHE A 91 -1.14 38.82 14.32
N LEU A 92 -1.97 38.89 13.27
CA LEU A 92 -1.67 38.42 11.91
C LEU A 92 -1.55 39.57 10.89
N HIS A 93 -1.61 40.82 11.36
CA HIS A 93 -1.56 42.04 10.55
C HIS A 93 -2.58 42.06 9.40
N VAL A 94 -3.86 41.77 9.70
CA VAL A 94 -4.97 41.88 8.74
C VAL A 94 -6.25 42.41 9.40
N ASP A 95 -7.25 42.73 8.59
CA ASP A 95 -8.57 43.12 9.07
C ASP A 95 -9.38 41.91 9.56
N TYR A 96 -9.94 42.02 10.76
CA TYR A 96 -10.75 40.95 11.37
C TYR A 96 -11.93 40.49 10.52
N ARG A 97 -12.44 41.33 9.62
CA ARG A 97 -13.54 40.99 8.69
C ARG A 97 -13.17 39.92 7.67
N ASP A 98 -11.88 39.83 7.34
CA ASP A 98 -11.33 38.93 6.32
C ASP A 98 -10.86 37.58 6.92
N ILE A 99 -10.88 37.44 8.26
CA ILE A 99 -10.59 36.20 9.01
C ILE A 99 -11.86 35.53 9.57
N PHE A 100 -11.96 34.21 9.40
CA PHE A 100 -13.03 33.35 9.93
C PHE A 100 -12.46 32.25 10.83
N LEU A 101 -13.01 32.09 12.04
CA LEU A 101 -12.59 31.06 12.99
C LEU A 101 -13.30 29.73 12.69
N LEU A 102 -12.53 28.64 12.61
CA LEU A 102 -12.99 27.33 12.12
C LEU A 102 -12.38 26.19 12.96
N PRO A 103 -12.89 24.95 12.90
CA PRO A 103 -12.36 23.81 13.67
C PRO A 103 -10.87 23.46 13.44
N GLY A 104 -10.25 23.94 12.35
CA GLY A 104 -8.84 23.72 12.03
C GLY A 104 -8.52 23.94 10.55
N ALA A 105 -7.23 23.89 10.20
CA ALA A 105 -6.74 24.08 8.83
C ALA A 105 -7.39 23.10 7.83
N THR A 106 -7.59 21.83 8.21
CA THR A 106 -8.25 20.83 7.36
C THR A 106 -9.71 21.20 7.02
N HIS A 107 -10.43 21.83 7.94
CA HIS A 107 -11.78 22.32 7.67
C HIS A 107 -11.76 23.55 6.75
N ALA A 108 -10.83 24.47 7.02
CA ALA A 108 -10.61 25.69 6.24
C ALA A 108 -10.17 25.42 4.78
N MET A 109 -9.23 24.50 4.54
CA MET A 109 -8.82 24.12 3.17
C MET A 109 -9.98 23.47 2.39
N ASN A 110 -10.83 22.68 3.05
CA ASN A 110 -11.99 22.06 2.40
C ASN A 110 -13.03 23.10 1.99
N ILE A 111 -13.29 24.12 2.83
CA ILE A 111 -14.12 25.27 2.48
C ILE A 111 -13.63 25.92 1.19
N VAL A 112 -12.32 26.22 1.08
CA VAL A 112 -11.75 26.89 -0.10
C VAL A 112 -11.83 25.97 -1.33
N ILE A 113 -11.20 24.80 -1.25
CA ILE A 113 -10.99 23.91 -2.42
C ILE A 113 -12.33 23.42 -2.97
N GLN A 114 -13.31 23.09 -2.12
CA GLN A 114 -14.63 22.63 -2.58
C GLN A 114 -15.52 23.76 -3.13
N SER A 115 -15.32 25.01 -2.70
CA SER A 115 -16.09 26.17 -3.19
C SER A 115 -15.73 26.56 -4.62
N LEU A 116 -14.45 26.46 -4.97
CA LEU A 116 -13.95 26.75 -6.32
C LEU A 116 -14.51 25.76 -7.35
N ARG A 117 -14.52 26.20 -8.62
CA ARG A 117 -14.86 25.38 -9.79
C ARG A 117 -13.79 25.56 -10.85
N PHE A 118 -13.43 24.46 -11.48
CA PHE A 118 -12.46 24.40 -12.56
C PHE A 118 -13.16 23.97 -13.85
N ASN A 119 -12.56 24.27 -15.00
CA ASN A 119 -12.99 23.68 -16.27
C ASN A 119 -12.21 22.38 -16.51
N PRO A 120 -12.68 21.53 -17.43
CA PRO A 120 -11.82 20.50 -18.03
C PRO A 120 -10.49 21.11 -18.51
N ASP A 121 -9.41 20.36 -18.39
CA ASP A 121 -8.03 20.74 -18.74
C ASP A 121 -7.39 21.85 -17.89
N ASP A 122 -8.11 22.54 -16.98
CA ASP A 122 -7.47 23.46 -16.03
C ASP A 122 -6.53 22.69 -15.08
N GLU A 123 -5.39 23.31 -14.73
CA GLU A 123 -4.39 22.70 -13.84
C GLU A 123 -4.42 23.29 -12.43
N ILE A 124 -4.36 22.40 -11.44
CA ILE A 124 -4.20 22.73 -10.02
C ILE A 124 -2.81 22.27 -9.56
N LEU A 125 -1.96 23.22 -9.15
CA LEU A 125 -0.60 22.94 -8.73
C LEU A 125 -0.51 22.64 -7.22
N THR A 126 0.27 21.64 -6.84
CA THR A 126 0.67 21.41 -5.45
C THR A 126 2.06 20.75 -5.39
N THR A 127 2.51 20.34 -4.20
CA THR A 127 3.82 19.70 -4.00
C THR A 127 3.69 18.30 -3.42
N ASN A 128 4.71 17.47 -3.61
CA ASN A 128 4.83 16.14 -2.98
C ASN A 128 4.96 16.18 -1.44
N VAL A 129 5.30 17.34 -0.86
CA VAL A 129 5.44 17.54 0.59
C VAL A 129 4.15 18.04 1.25
N ALA A 130 3.11 18.30 0.45
CA ALA A 130 1.80 18.75 0.93
C ALA A 130 1.18 17.77 1.91
N TYR A 131 0.42 18.31 2.87
CA TYR A 131 -0.29 17.47 3.84
C TYR A 131 -1.29 16.52 3.14
N SER A 132 -1.40 15.27 3.59
CA SER A 132 -2.14 14.23 2.86
C SER A 132 -3.61 14.58 2.61
N SER A 133 -4.27 15.29 3.54
CA SER A 133 -5.65 15.76 3.35
C SER A 133 -5.79 16.81 2.24
N VAL A 134 -4.74 17.60 1.94
CA VAL A 134 -4.73 18.51 0.78
C VAL A 134 -4.84 17.69 -0.51
N ARG A 135 -4.00 16.66 -0.67
CA ARG A 135 -4.04 15.80 -1.86
C ARG A 135 -5.41 15.13 -2.03
N MET A 136 -5.98 14.60 -0.95
CA MET A 136 -7.30 13.94 -0.97
C MET A 136 -8.43 14.87 -1.44
N VAL A 137 -8.48 16.13 -0.98
CA VAL A 137 -9.53 17.08 -1.41
C VAL A 137 -9.26 17.63 -2.81
N LEU A 138 -7.98 17.77 -3.21
CA LEU A 138 -7.61 18.10 -4.59
C LEU A 138 -8.06 17.01 -5.57
N ASP A 139 -7.76 15.73 -5.28
CA ASP A 139 -8.19 14.59 -6.08
C ASP A 139 -9.72 14.56 -6.24
N HIS A 140 -10.45 14.82 -5.15
CA HIS A 140 -11.92 14.90 -5.17
C HIS A 140 -12.46 16.00 -6.09
N VAL A 141 -11.92 17.23 -6.05
CA VAL A 141 -12.42 18.32 -6.91
C VAL A 141 -11.93 18.22 -8.35
N ALA A 142 -10.73 17.67 -8.57
CA ALA A 142 -10.21 17.37 -9.90
C ALA A 142 -11.10 16.35 -10.62
N GLN A 143 -11.48 15.26 -9.94
CA GLN A 143 -12.43 14.28 -10.46
C GLN A 143 -13.83 14.88 -10.71
N ARG A 144 -14.29 15.80 -9.86
CA ARG A 144 -15.60 16.46 -9.98
C ARG A 144 -15.68 17.39 -11.19
N ASP A 145 -14.60 18.13 -11.47
CA ASP A 145 -14.59 19.23 -12.45
C ASP A 145 -13.87 18.90 -13.78
N GLY A 146 -13.12 17.79 -13.83
CA GLY A 146 -12.31 17.41 -14.99
C GLY A 146 -10.93 18.08 -15.06
N ALA A 147 -10.48 18.67 -13.95
CA ALA A 147 -9.18 19.34 -13.84
C ALA A 147 -8.02 18.36 -13.61
N HIS A 148 -6.79 18.79 -13.91
CA HIS A 148 -5.57 18.01 -13.70
C HIS A 148 -4.76 18.52 -12.50
N ILE A 149 -4.13 17.62 -11.73
CA ILE A 149 -3.30 18.01 -10.59
C ILE A 149 -1.82 17.87 -10.94
N VAL A 150 -1.10 18.98 -10.94
CA VAL A 150 0.35 19.04 -11.15
C VAL A 150 1.05 18.94 -9.80
N VAL A 151 1.86 17.90 -9.59
CA VAL A 151 2.62 17.69 -8.34
C VAL A 151 4.09 17.99 -8.54
N VAL A 152 4.57 19.07 -7.96
CA VAL A 152 5.99 19.44 -7.97
C VAL A 152 6.76 18.66 -6.91
N ASN A 153 7.90 18.08 -7.29
CA ASN A 153 8.80 17.38 -6.38
C ASN A 153 9.77 18.34 -5.67
N VAL A 154 9.51 18.56 -4.37
CA VAL A 154 10.42 19.20 -3.41
C VAL A 154 11.22 18.08 -2.69
N PRO A 155 12.55 18.02 -2.84
CA PRO A 155 13.38 17.03 -2.17
C PRO A 155 13.56 17.33 -0.67
N LEU A 156 14.03 16.33 0.10
CA LEU A 156 14.40 16.50 1.51
C LEU A 156 15.65 17.39 1.67
N LEU A 157 16.62 17.20 0.78
CA LEU A 157 17.85 17.99 0.73
C LEU A 157 17.63 19.19 -0.21
N VAL A 158 17.71 20.41 0.33
CA VAL A 158 17.52 21.65 -0.44
C VAL A 158 18.66 22.63 -0.19
N THR A 159 19.13 23.29 -1.26
CA THR A 159 20.27 24.22 -1.17
C THR A 159 19.89 25.62 -0.68
N GLY A 160 18.62 26.00 -0.82
CA GLY A 160 18.11 27.31 -0.41
C GLY A 160 16.65 27.54 -0.82
N PRO A 161 16.03 28.66 -0.40
CA PRO A 161 14.64 28.99 -0.74
C PRO A 161 14.44 29.15 -2.26
N GLU A 162 15.42 29.70 -2.96
CA GLU A 162 15.43 29.85 -4.43
C GLU A 162 15.32 28.52 -5.18
N ASP A 163 15.93 27.44 -4.66
CA ASP A 163 15.84 26.11 -5.28
C ASP A 163 14.39 25.57 -5.23
N VAL A 164 13.71 25.76 -4.09
CA VAL A 164 12.32 25.34 -3.93
C VAL A 164 11.37 26.21 -4.75
N MET A 165 11.54 27.54 -4.71
CA MET A 165 10.72 28.46 -5.49
C MET A 165 10.84 28.18 -7.00
N ARG A 166 12.05 28.03 -7.52
CA ARG A 166 12.32 27.68 -8.92
C ARG A 166 11.66 26.37 -9.33
N ARG A 167 11.64 25.35 -8.47
CA ARG A 167 10.95 24.07 -8.74
C ARG A 167 9.44 24.24 -8.81
N ILE A 168 8.85 24.99 -7.88
CA ILE A 168 7.41 25.28 -7.86
C ILE A 168 7.01 26.04 -9.12
N LEU A 169 7.73 27.11 -9.46
CA LEU A 169 7.44 27.96 -10.62
C LEU A 169 7.70 27.27 -11.98
N ALA A 170 8.49 26.19 -12.01
CA ALA A 170 8.70 25.34 -13.19
C ALA A 170 7.54 24.37 -13.45
N GLY A 171 6.67 24.12 -12.46
CA GLY A 171 5.42 23.36 -12.65
C GLY A 171 4.25 24.19 -13.16
N VAL A 172 4.40 25.52 -13.26
CA VAL A 172 3.32 26.43 -13.68
C VAL A 172 3.25 26.51 -15.20
N THR A 173 2.06 26.28 -15.76
CA THR A 173 1.78 26.40 -17.19
C THR A 173 0.68 27.45 -17.46
N ALA A 174 0.39 27.73 -18.73
CA ALA A 174 -0.74 28.59 -19.12
C ALA A 174 -2.13 28.01 -18.75
N ARG A 175 -2.22 26.72 -18.38
CA ARG A 175 -3.46 26.08 -17.87
C ARG A 175 -3.58 26.13 -16.36
N THR A 176 -2.51 26.47 -15.62
CA THR A 176 -2.59 26.58 -14.16
C THR A 176 -3.58 27.68 -13.77
N ARG A 177 -4.53 27.37 -12.89
CA ARG A 177 -5.51 28.33 -12.34
C ARG A 177 -5.40 28.53 -10.85
N PHE A 178 -4.95 27.50 -10.14
CA PHE A 178 -4.91 27.49 -8.70
C PHE A 178 -3.69 26.73 -8.19
N ALA A 179 -3.13 27.17 -7.08
CA ALA A 179 -2.02 26.51 -6.40
C ALA A 179 -2.31 26.31 -4.92
N VAL A 180 -1.94 25.14 -4.38
CA VAL A 180 -1.95 24.87 -2.94
C VAL A 180 -0.52 24.61 -2.46
N ILE A 181 0.00 25.54 -1.66
CA ILE A 181 1.39 25.58 -1.20
C ILE A 181 1.44 25.64 0.33
N ASP A 182 2.10 24.70 0.98
CA ASP A 182 2.35 24.76 2.42
C ASP A 182 3.36 25.88 2.74
N HIS A 183 3.11 26.70 3.76
CA HIS A 183 4.10 27.66 4.25
C HIS A 183 5.22 26.92 5.02
N ILE A 184 4.84 25.91 5.82
CA ILE A 184 5.76 25.04 6.55
C ILE A 184 5.22 23.59 6.45
N PRO A 185 5.68 22.77 5.48
CA PRO A 185 5.13 21.44 5.24
C PRO A 185 5.42 20.50 6.42
N SER A 186 4.40 19.77 6.87
CA SER A 186 4.46 18.99 8.11
C SER A 186 5.63 18.00 8.15
N ARG A 187 5.92 17.27 7.06
CA ARG A 187 6.97 16.24 7.07
C ARG A 187 8.40 16.78 6.98
N THR A 188 8.62 17.95 6.38
CA THR A 188 9.97 18.51 6.18
C THR A 188 10.34 19.59 7.18
N GLY A 189 9.36 20.31 7.72
CA GLY A 189 9.61 21.47 8.59
C GLY A 189 10.25 22.67 7.88
N LEU A 190 10.37 22.64 6.55
CA LEU A 190 10.98 23.71 5.76
C LEU A 190 10.09 24.95 5.75
N VAL A 191 10.64 26.11 6.09
CA VAL A 191 9.98 27.40 5.86
C VAL A 191 10.11 27.74 4.39
N LEU A 192 9.00 27.65 3.65
CA LEU A 192 8.98 28.00 2.22
C LEU A 192 8.82 29.51 2.04
N PRO A 193 9.37 30.11 0.97
CA PRO A 193 9.26 31.55 0.69
C PRO A 193 7.86 31.90 0.16
N ALA A 194 6.84 31.75 1.01
CA ALA A 194 5.43 31.80 0.62
C ALA A 194 5.05 33.13 -0.02
N LYS A 195 5.52 34.26 0.53
CA LYS A 195 5.32 35.60 -0.04
C LYS A 195 5.82 35.70 -1.49
N GLN A 196 7.05 35.25 -1.74
CA GLN A 196 7.67 35.30 -3.07
C GLN A 196 6.94 34.37 -4.05
N ILE A 197 6.59 33.16 -3.62
CA ILE A 197 5.84 32.19 -4.42
C ILE A 197 4.45 32.73 -4.78
N VAL A 198 3.70 33.28 -3.80
CA VAL A 198 2.37 33.88 -4.02
C VAL A 198 2.46 35.03 -5.02
N LYS A 199 3.43 35.95 -4.85
CA LYS A 199 3.63 37.08 -5.77
C LYS A 199 3.93 36.63 -7.21
N GLU A 200 4.77 35.61 -7.38
CA GLU A 200 5.13 35.06 -8.69
C GLU A 200 4.01 34.25 -9.36
N LEU A 201 3.13 33.64 -8.57
CA LEU A 201 1.93 32.96 -9.06
C LEU A 201 0.84 33.97 -9.43
N GLU A 202 0.62 34.99 -8.59
CA GLU A 202 -0.34 36.06 -8.84
C GLU A 202 0.01 36.88 -10.09
N SER A 203 1.30 37.15 -10.34
CA SER A 203 1.75 37.83 -11.57
C SER A 203 1.44 37.05 -12.85
N ARG A 204 1.14 35.74 -12.74
CA ARG A 204 0.72 34.84 -13.82
C ARG A 204 -0.78 34.57 -13.84
N GLY A 205 -1.55 35.23 -12.96
CA GLY A 205 -3.01 35.04 -12.84
C GLY A 205 -3.41 33.76 -12.09
N VAL A 206 -2.52 33.18 -11.28
CA VAL A 206 -2.79 31.95 -10.51
C VAL A 206 -3.13 32.31 -9.06
N ASP A 207 -4.37 32.02 -8.64
CA ASP A 207 -4.77 32.17 -7.24
C ASP A 207 -4.04 31.13 -6.37
N THR A 208 -3.60 31.54 -5.17
CA THR A 208 -2.89 30.64 -4.24
C THR A 208 -3.63 30.48 -2.92
N LEU A 209 -3.86 29.23 -2.52
CA LEU A 209 -4.17 28.85 -1.14
C LEU A 209 -2.87 28.44 -0.43
N VAL A 210 -2.52 29.16 0.63
CA VAL A 210 -1.38 28.83 1.47
C VAL A 210 -1.84 27.99 2.66
N ASP A 211 -1.33 26.75 2.78
CA ASP A 211 -1.47 25.95 4.01
C ASP A 211 -0.42 26.36 5.03
N GLY A 212 -0.81 27.31 5.88
CA GLY A 212 -0.06 27.79 7.02
C GLY A 212 -0.29 27.00 8.29
N ALA A 213 -0.74 25.73 8.26
CA ALA A 213 -1.07 24.90 9.43
C ALA A 213 -0.04 24.91 10.58
N HIS A 214 1.23 25.19 10.29
CA HIS A 214 2.33 25.25 11.24
C HIS A 214 2.91 26.67 11.46
N ALA A 215 2.46 27.73 10.79
CA ALA A 215 3.12 29.04 10.84
C ALA A 215 2.71 29.96 12.03
N PRO A 216 1.42 30.19 12.35
CA PRO A 216 1.03 31.13 13.41
C PRO A 216 1.54 30.68 14.79
N GLY A 217 2.28 31.53 15.49
CA GLY A 217 2.94 31.21 16.76
C GLY A 217 4.30 30.51 16.64
N MET A 218 4.71 30.13 15.41
CA MET A 218 6.01 29.52 15.12
C MET A 218 6.98 30.52 14.46
N ILE A 219 6.46 31.40 13.63
CA ILE A 219 7.17 32.49 12.94
C ILE A 219 6.37 33.80 13.06
N HIS A 220 7.04 34.94 12.89
CA HIS A 220 6.31 36.18 12.61
C HIS A 220 5.57 36.03 11.29
N LEU A 221 4.27 36.33 11.31
CA LEU A 221 3.36 36.06 10.21
C LEU A 221 2.51 37.29 9.95
N ASP A 222 2.74 37.90 8.79
CA ASP A 222 1.99 39.03 8.27
C ASP A 222 1.22 38.52 7.04
N LEU A 223 -0.11 38.50 7.14
CA LEU A 223 -0.97 38.00 6.07
C LEU A 223 -1.29 39.06 5.01
N GLU A 224 -1.17 40.35 5.33
CA GLU A 224 -1.28 41.46 4.38
C GLU A 224 -0.04 41.48 3.47
N ASP A 225 1.15 41.31 4.03
CA ASP A 225 2.42 41.28 3.28
C ASP A 225 2.61 40.00 2.43
N ILE A 226 2.00 38.87 2.83
CA ILE A 226 1.94 37.65 2.00
C ILE A 226 0.89 37.79 0.88
N ASN A 227 -0.20 38.53 1.11
CA ASN A 227 -1.27 38.84 0.15
C ASN A 227 -1.91 37.62 -0.57
N ALA A 228 -1.86 36.42 0.02
CA ALA A 228 -2.44 35.22 -0.59
C ALA A 228 -3.97 35.35 -0.76
N ALA A 229 -4.49 34.85 -1.89
CA ALA A 229 -5.94 34.78 -2.14
C ALA A 229 -6.69 34.08 -1.00
N TYR A 230 -6.10 33.00 -0.48
CA TYR A 230 -6.58 32.28 0.70
C TYR A 230 -5.40 31.85 1.58
N TYR A 231 -5.56 31.93 2.91
CA TYR A 231 -4.58 31.41 3.86
C TYR A 231 -5.29 30.64 4.97
N VAL A 232 -4.82 29.43 5.28
CA VAL A 232 -5.44 28.57 6.31
C VAL A 232 -4.42 28.12 7.33
N ALA A 233 -4.80 28.04 8.61
CA ALA A 233 -3.88 27.57 9.64
C ALA A 233 -4.57 27.01 10.89
N ASN A 234 -3.77 26.45 11.80
CA ASN A 234 -4.20 25.98 13.12
C ASN A 234 -3.69 26.91 14.22
N CYS A 235 -4.56 27.36 15.12
CA CYS A 235 -4.14 28.08 16.32
C CYS A 235 -3.71 27.09 17.43
N HIS A 236 -4.24 25.87 17.41
CA HIS A 236 -4.02 24.89 18.48
C HIS A 236 -2.62 24.23 18.50
N LYS A 237 -1.75 24.53 17.51
CA LYS A 237 -0.39 23.97 17.45
C LYS A 237 0.63 24.87 18.14
N TRP A 238 1.03 25.96 17.48
CA TRP A 238 2.12 26.84 17.95
C TRP A 238 1.63 28.09 18.64
N MET A 239 0.43 28.60 18.32
CA MET A 239 -0.23 29.59 19.17
C MET A 239 -0.76 28.99 20.49
N CYS A 240 -0.66 27.68 20.68
CA CYS A 240 -0.97 27.01 21.95
C CYS A 240 -2.41 27.21 22.44
N ALA A 241 -3.34 27.51 21.53
CA ALA A 241 -4.78 27.56 21.80
C ALA A 241 -5.35 26.15 22.05
N PRO A 242 -6.57 26.01 22.62
CA PRO A 242 -7.19 24.70 22.77
C PRO A 242 -7.46 24.01 21.42
N ARG A 243 -7.43 22.67 21.40
CA ARG A 243 -7.72 21.87 20.20
C ARG A 243 -9.13 22.12 19.67
N GLY A 244 -9.29 21.95 18.36
CA GLY A 244 -10.53 22.26 17.64
C GLY A 244 -10.61 23.71 17.17
N ILE A 245 -9.47 24.38 16.97
CA ILE A 245 -9.44 25.71 16.35
C ILE A 245 -8.29 25.95 15.36
N GLY A 246 -8.65 26.63 14.28
CA GLY A 246 -7.83 27.27 13.29
C GLY A 246 -8.59 28.43 12.64
N PHE A 247 -8.09 28.93 11.51
CA PHE A 247 -8.75 30.00 10.77
C PHE A 247 -8.63 29.84 9.25
N LEU A 248 -9.50 30.57 8.56
CA LEU A 248 -9.43 30.89 7.14
C LEU A 248 -9.33 32.41 7.01
N HIS A 249 -8.29 32.90 6.35
CA HIS A 249 -8.23 34.26 5.81
C HIS A 249 -8.61 34.20 4.31
N VAL A 250 -9.49 35.10 3.88
CA VAL A 250 -9.89 35.24 2.47
C VAL A 250 -9.64 36.67 2.02
N ARG A 251 -8.87 36.86 0.95
CA ARG A 251 -8.65 38.20 0.39
C ARG A 251 -9.96 38.77 -0.16
N ARG A 252 -10.20 40.07 0.04
CA ARG A 252 -11.50 40.73 -0.23
C ARG A 252 -12.03 40.53 -1.65
N ASP A 253 -11.15 40.57 -2.64
CA ASP A 253 -11.45 40.35 -4.07
C ASP A 253 -11.80 38.90 -4.43
N ARG A 254 -11.67 37.97 -3.47
CA ARG A 254 -12.04 36.55 -3.60
C ARG A 254 -13.15 36.11 -2.65
N ALA A 255 -13.63 37.00 -1.78
CA ALA A 255 -14.66 36.73 -0.79
C ALA A 255 -15.92 36.06 -1.39
N GLN A 256 -16.38 36.54 -2.54
CA GLN A 256 -17.59 36.05 -3.22
C GLN A 256 -17.49 34.59 -3.75
N ASN A 257 -16.28 34.05 -3.85
CA ASN A 257 -16.04 32.70 -4.40
C ASN A 257 -16.18 31.59 -3.35
N ILE A 258 -16.31 31.94 -2.05
CA ILE A 258 -16.25 31.00 -0.93
C ILE A 258 -17.62 30.76 -0.29
N LYS A 259 -17.91 29.49 0.02
CA LYS A 259 -19.15 29.03 0.66
C LYS A 259 -18.84 28.13 1.85
N PRO A 260 -19.62 28.19 2.95
CA PRO A 260 -19.43 27.31 4.09
C PRO A 260 -19.83 25.86 3.74
N LEU A 261 -19.11 24.88 4.29
CA LEU A 261 -19.48 23.46 4.18
C LEU A 261 -20.79 23.15 4.93
N VAL A 262 -21.05 23.89 6.01
CA VAL A 262 -22.26 23.76 6.84
C VAL A 262 -23.09 25.04 6.70
N ILE A 263 -24.24 24.93 6.05
CA ILE A 263 -25.19 26.04 5.91
C ILE A 263 -26.15 26.01 7.10
N ALA A 264 -26.06 27.01 7.97
CA ALA A 264 -26.94 27.16 9.13
C ALA A 264 -27.65 28.52 9.12
N ARG A 265 -28.84 28.57 9.75
CA ARG A 265 -29.48 29.85 10.08
C ARG A 265 -28.73 30.46 11.27
N SER A 266 -28.02 31.56 11.05
CA SER A 266 -27.49 32.36 12.15
C SER A 266 -28.64 33.06 12.90
N PRO A 267 -28.80 32.86 14.22
CA PRO A 267 -29.75 33.63 15.01
C PRO A 267 -29.20 35.01 15.40
N TYR A 268 -27.89 35.26 15.19
CA TYR A 268 -27.20 36.46 15.67
C TYR A 268 -26.95 37.53 14.59
N VAL A 269 -26.88 37.13 13.31
CA VAL A 269 -26.63 38.05 12.20
C VAL A 269 -27.97 38.56 11.64
N VAL A 270 -28.60 39.47 12.36
CA VAL A 270 -29.93 40.01 12.02
C VAL A 270 -29.79 41.25 11.12
N GLY A 271 -30.12 41.08 9.84
CA GLY A 271 -30.17 42.17 8.84
C GLY A 271 -29.04 42.08 7.81
N LYS A 272 -29.38 41.57 6.60
CA LYS A 272 -28.46 41.38 5.48
C LYS A 272 -27.73 42.65 4.99
N SER A 273 -28.18 43.84 5.39
CA SER A 273 -27.59 45.13 5.01
C SER A 273 -26.44 45.59 5.92
N LYS A 274 -26.20 44.94 7.07
CA LYS A 274 -25.18 45.36 8.05
C LYS A 274 -23.92 44.48 8.09
N HIS A 275 -23.95 43.31 7.45
CA HIS A 275 -22.89 42.31 7.50
C HIS A 275 -22.62 41.77 6.09
N SER A 276 -21.38 41.37 5.82
CA SER A 276 -21.04 40.75 4.53
C SER A 276 -21.71 39.37 4.40
N VAL A 277 -21.86 38.89 3.16
CA VAL A 277 -22.38 37.54 2.89
C VAL A 277 -21.54 36.48 3.61
N LEU A 278 -20.21 36.65 3.65
CA LEU A 278 -19.32 35.74 4.37
C LEU A 278 -19.51 35.81 5.90
N GLU A 279 -19.64 37.01 6.48
CA GLU A 279 -19.87 37.14 7.93
C GLU A 279 -21.18 36.47 8.36
N HIS A 280 -22.23 36.61 7.55
CA HIS A 280 -23.48 35.88 7.78
C HIS A 280 -23.30 34.35 7.63
N SER A 281 -22.55 33.90 6.62
CA SER A 281 -22.33 32.48 6.33
C SER A 281 -21.40 31.76 7.32
N PHE A 282 -20.45 32.47 7.95
CA PHE A 282 -19.44 31.89 8.85
C PHE A 282 -19.61 32.28 10.32
N GLY A 283 -20.44 33.28 10.66
CA GLY A 283 -20.68 33.68 12.05
C GLY A 283 -21.43 32.65 12.91
N TRP A 284 -22.15 31.72 12.28
CA TRP A 284 -22.79 30.58 12.96
C TRP A 284 -22.93 29.40 12.01
N MET A 285 -22.37 28.24 12.37
CA MET A 285 -22.39 27.01 11.58
C MET A 285 -23.21 25.89 12.25
N GLY A 286 -24.21 26.28 13.07
CA GLY A 286 -24.94 25.38 13.96
C GLY A 286 -24.44 25.48 15.41
N THR A 287 -25.04 24.72 16.33
CA THR A 287 -24.69 24.76 17.76
C THR A 287 -23.46 23.89 18.03
N TYR A 288 -22.42 24.49 18.62
CA TYR A 288 -21.18 23.82 19.05
C TYR A 288 -20.65 24.48 20.33
N CYS A 289 -19.56 23.97 20.90
CA CYS A 289 -18.88 24.60 22.05
C CYS A 289 -17.86 25.65 21.56
N PRO A 290 -18.09 26.97 21.74
CA PRO A 290 -17.19 28.00 21.25
C PRO A 290 -15.98 28.26 22.16
N SER A 291 -15.82 27.51 23.26
CA SER A 291 -14.82 27.79 24.29
C SER A 291 -13.38 27.89 23.78
N ALA A 292 -13.01 27.12 22.75
CA ALA A 292 -11.69 27.19 22.11
C ALA A 292 -11.47 28.50 21.33
N MET A 293 -12.52 29.02 20.68
CA MET A 293 -12.49 30.32 19.98
C MET A 293 -12.37 31.47 20.96
N LEU A 294 -13.20 31.45 22.00
CA LEU A 294 -13.29 32.51 23.00
C LEU A 294 -12.07 32.57 23.96
N SER A 295 -11.18 31.57 23.89
CA SER A 295 -9.89 31.56 24.61
C SER A 295 -8.70 32.03 23.78
N LEU A 296 -8.87 32.37 22.48
CA LEU A 296 -7.77 32.84 21.63
C LEU A 296 -6.99 34.04 22.19
N PRO A 297 -7.62 35.09 22.76
CA PRO A 297 -6.87 36.21 23.32
C PRO A 297 -5.86 35.76 24.37
N SER A 298 -6.27 34.89 25.30
CA SER A 298 -5.38 34.36 26.35
C SER A 298 -4.27 33.45 25.84
N ALA A 299 -4.43 32.86 24.65
CA ALA A 299 -3.37 32.11 23.98
C ALA A 299 -2.32 33.06 23.34
N ILE A 300 -2.78 34.16 22.74
CA ILE A 300 -1.92 35.23 22.21
C ILE A 300 -1.18 35.95 23.37
N ASP A 301 -1.89 36.29 24.45
CA ASP A 301 -1.30 36.84 25.68
C ASP A 301 -0.19 35.92 26.22
N HIS A 302 -0.41 34.60 26.22
CA HIS A 302 0.60 33.64 26.63
C HIS A 302 1.86 33.70 25.75
N LEU A 303 1.74 33.73 24.42
CA LEU A 303 2.90 33.90 23.52
C LEU A 303 3.70 35.18 23.85
N ASN A 304 2.99 36.26 24.18
CA ASN A 304 3.60 37.55 24.51
C ASN A 304 4.23 37.60 25.92
N THR A 305 3.88 36.69 26.83
CA THR A 305 4.29 36.73 28.25
C THR A 305 5.05 35.51 28.76
N VAL A 306 5.10 34.40 28.01
CA VAL A 306 5.76 33.15 28.43
C VAL A 306 7.27 33.31 28.63
N MET A 307 7.89 34.25 27.92
CA MET A 307 9.29 34.66 28.09
C MET A 307 9.38 36.16 28.37
N PRO A 308 10.36 36.64 29.14
CA PRO A 308 10.59 38.07 29.38
C PRO A 308 10.82 38.89 28.10
N SER A 309 11.36 38.26 27.06
CA SER A 309 11.59 38.80 25.72
C SER A 309 10.38 38.68 24.77
N GLY A 310 9.23 38.25 25.30
CA GLY A 310 7.97 38.11 24.57
C GLY A 310 8.01 37.17 23.37
N TYR A 311 7.07 37.37 22.43
CA TYR A 311 6.88 36.48 21.29
C TYR A 311 8.11 36.38 20.38
N SER A 312 8.78 37.50 20.07
CA SER A 312 10.01 37.50 19.24
C SER A 312 11.17 36.76 19.91
N GLY A 313 11.26 36.81 21.24
CA GLY A 313 12.24 36.03 21.99
C GLY A 313 11.93 34.53 21.96
N LEU A 314 10.65 34.16 22.06
CA LEU A 314 10.19 32.77 21.96
C LEU A 314 10.48 32.17 20.57
N THR A 315 10.15 32.87 19.49
CA THR A 315 10.38 32.39 18.12
C THR A 315 11.88 32.22 17.84
N SER A 316 12.69 33.20 18.23
CA SER A 316 14.15 33.15 18.09
C SER A 316 14.76 31.99 18.89
N ARG A 317 14.45 31.88 20.19
CA ARG A 317 14.94 30.79 21.06
C ARG A 317 14.54 29.41 20.53
N ASN A 318 13.29 29.24 20.08
CA ASN A 318 12.84 27.95 19.55
C ASN A 318 13.51 27.61 18.20
N HIS A 319 13.83 28.61 17.36
CA HIS A 319 14.64 28.43 16.15
C HIS A 319 16.08 28.03 16.51
N ASP A 320 16.76 28.78 17.38
CA ASP A 320 18.15 28.53 17.77
C ASP A 320 18.32 27.14 18.41
N LEU A 321 17.39 26.76 19.29
CA LEU A 321 17.36 25.42 19.89
C LEU A 321 17.00 24.33 18.86
N ALA A 322 16.17 24.60 17.84
CA ALA A 322 15.91 23.64 16.77
C ALA A 322 17.14 23.43 15.87
N VAL A 323 17.86 24.51 15.53
CA VAL A 323 19.14 24.47 14.82
C VAL A 323 20.18 23.67 15.60
N LEU A 324 20.32 23.94 16.91
CA LEU A 324 21.26 23.25 17.78
C LEU A 324 20.91 21.77 17.96
N ALA A 325 19.65 21.46 18.27
CA ALA A 325 19.15 20.09 18.41
C ALA A 325 19.32 19.29 17.10
N ARG A 326 19.06 19.92 15.94
CA ARG A 326 19.31 19.33 14.63
C ARG A 326 20.77 18.93 14.45
N ARG A 327 21.69 19.85 14.70
CA ARG A 327 23.15 19.60 14.60
C ARG A 327 23.61 18.49 15.55
N ILE A 328 23.09 18.46 16.79
CA ILE A 328 23.38 17.42 17.78
C ILE A 328 22.93 16.04 17.29
N VAL A 329 21.67 15.92 16.84
CA VAL A 329 21.11 14.64 16.37
C VAL A 329 21.76 14.17 15.08
N CYS A 330 21.99 15.07 14.10
CA CYS A 330 22.77 14.79 12.88
C CYS A 330 24.17 14.23 13.22
N LYS A 331 24.93 14.92 14.09
CA LYS A 331 26.26 14.48 14.55
C LYS A 331 26.22 13.14 15.29
N ALA A 332 25.16 12.89 16.06
CA ALA A 332 25.00 11.66 16.83
C ALA A 332 24.80 10.42 15.93
N ILE A 333 24.14 10.56 14.78
CA ILE A 333 23.85 9.45 13.85
C ILE A 333 24.76 9.42 12.61
N GLY A 334 25.55 10.48 12.37
CA GLY A 334 26.42 10.61 11.20
C GLY A 334 25.67 11.03 9.94
N ALA A 335 24.65 11.88 10.07
CA ALA A 335 23.87 12.40 8.95
C ALA A 335 24.22 13.87 8.64
N ASP A 336 24.15 14.24 7.36
CA ASP A 336 24.29 15.62 6.92
C ASP A 336 23.09 16.50 7.34
N VAL A 337 23.30 17.81 7.33
CA VAL A 337 22.27 18.80 7.63
C VAL A 337 21.41 19.03 6.37
N PRO A 338 20.09 18.77 6.37
CA PRO A 338 19.31 18.73 5.12
C PRO A 338 19.09 20.06 4.39
N CYS A 339 19.17 21.17 5.10
CA CYS A 339 18.88 22.50 4.55
C CYS A 339 19.56 23.61 5.38
N PRO A 340 19.79 24.81 4.81
CA PRO A 340 20.29 25.97 5.55
C PRO A 340 19.50 26.25 6.84
N ASP A 341 20.15 26.76 7.88
CA ASP A 341 19.49 27.05 9.17
C ASP A 341 18.31 28.01 9.00
N GLY A 342 18.44 29.06 8.17
CA GLY A 342 17.34 29.99 7.88
C GLY A 342 16.14 29.41 7.11
N MET A 343 16.17 28.13 6.72
CA MET A 343 15.01 27.42 6.16
C MET A 343 14.25 26.58 7.18
N ILE A 344 14.59 26.66 8.47
CA ILE A 344 13.80 26.06 9.55
C ILE A 344 13.38 27.11 10.57
N ALA A 345 12.26 26.87 11.25
CA ALA A 345 11.88 27.58 12.47
C ALA A 345 11.95 26.60 13.65
N ALA A 346 10.92 26.49 14.46
CA ALA A 346 10.85 25.56 15.60
C ALA A 346 10.70 24.05 15.25
N MET A 347 10.95 23.63 14.00
CA MET A 347 10.93 22.22 13.57
C MET A 347 12.14 21.91 12.72
N ALA A 348 12.67 20.69 12.86
CA ALA A 348 13.76 20.19 12.04
C ALA A 348 13.51 18.72 11.68
N THR A 349 13.45 18.42 10.38
CA THR A 349 13.44 17.03 9.89
C THR A 349 14.87 16.58 9.61
N ILE A 350 15.20 15.35 10.02
CA ILE A 350 16.53 14.75 9.88
C ILE A 350 16.39 13.37 9.21
N PRO A 351 17.18 13.06 8.18
CA PRO A 351 17.25 11.73 7.61
C PRO A 351 17.79 10.74 8.64
N LEU A 352 17.06 9.64 8.85
CA LEU A 352 17.59 8.48 9.58
C LEU A 352 18.21 7.50 8.59
N PRO A 353 19.21 6.70 9.00
CA PRO A 353 19.62 5.51 8.24
C PRO A 353 18.40 4.62 8.01
N ASP A 354 18.27 4.00 6.84
CA ASP A 354 17.13 3.16 6.51
C ASP A 354 16.92 2.03 7.54
N SER A 355 15.66 1.60 7.68
CA SER A 355 15.35 0.39 8.44
C SER A 355 15.97 -0.83 7.73
N PRO A 356 16.57 -1.80 8.46
CA PRO A 356 16.99 -3.09 7.87
C PRO A 356 15.82 -3.96 7.36
N GLY A 357 14.58 -3.51 7.55
CA GLY A 357 13.37 -4.04 6.91
C GLY A 357 12.57 -2.98 6.16
N PRO A 358 11.62 -3.37 5.30
CA PRO A 358 10.69 -2.44 4.67
C PRO A 358 9.88 -1.74 5.76
N GLU A 359 9.55 -0.49 5.50
CA GLU A 359 8.86 0.34 6.47
C GLU A 359 7.38 -0.01 6.52
N GLN A 360 6.81 0.04 7.71
CA GLN A 360 5.41 -0.30 7.97
C GLN A 360 4.58 0.98 7.99
N GLU A 361 3.33 0.92 7.53
CA GLU A 361 2.38 2.00 7.75
C GLU A 361 2.08 2.15 9.25
N GLY A 362 2.00 3.38 9.74
CA GLY A 362 1.73 3.71 11.14
C GLY A 362 3.00 4.07 11.93
N MET A 363 3.02 3.73 13.22
CA MET A 363 4.12 4.07 14.12
C MET A 363 5.31 3.12 13.90
N LEU A 364 6.40 3.65 13.34
CA LEU A 364 7.60 2.86 13.02
C LEU A 364 8.25 2.26 14.29
N PRO A 365 8.92 1.09 14.22
CA PRO A 365 9.52 0.42 15.37
C PRO A 365 10.50 1.30 16.16
N ILE A 366 11.28 2.14 15.49
CA ILE A 366 12.21 3.10 16.09
C ILE A 366 11.49 4.18 16.93
N GLN A 367 10.32 4.67 16.46
CA GLN A 367 9.46 5.56 17.24
C GLN A 367 8.86 4.83 18.45
N GLN A 368 8.44 3.57 18.27
CA GLN A 368 7.90 2.76 19.35
C GLN A 368 8.95 2.49 20.45
N ALA A 369 10.21 2.21 20.08
CA ALA A 369 11.31 2.01 21.01
C ALA A 369 11.66 3.31 21.78
N LEU A 370 11.78 4.44 21.07
CA LEU A 370 11.99 5.76 21.70
C LEU A 370 10.89 6.09 22.72
N TRP A 371 9.63 5.79 22.41
CA TRP A 371 8.53 6.02 23.34
C TRP A 371 8.53 5.03 24.50
N LYS A 372 8.51 3.71 24.23
CA LYS A 372 8.31 2.68 25.28
C LYS A 372 9.54 2.44 26.16
N GLU A 373 10.75 2.53 25.62
CA GLU A 373 11.99 2.24 26.36
C GLU A 373 12.61 3.49 27.00
N HIS A 374 12.30 4.69 26.47
CA HIS A 374 12.99 5.92 26.84
C HIS A 374 12.06 7.09 27.21
N GLY A 375 10.74 6.93 27.07
CA GLY A 375 9.73 7.96 27.36
C GLY A 375 9.69 9.10 26.34
N ILE A 376 10.35 8.95 25.18
CA ILE A 376 10.50 10.02 24.19
C ILE A 376 9.38 9.94 23.15
N VAL A 377 8.49 10.94 23.16
CA VAL A 377 7.41 11.08 22.18
C VAL A 377 7.88 11.99 21.05
N ILE A 378 8.24 11.38 19.92
CA ILE A 378 8.74 12.07 18.73
C ILE A 378 8.32 11.30 17.47
N PRO A 379 7.91 11.97 16.37
CA PRO A 379 7.45 11.28 15.17
C PRO A 379 8.64 10.84 14.31
N VAL A 380 8.54 9.62 13.79
CA VAL A 380 9.39 9.13 12.70
C VAL A 380 8.48 8.76 11.54
N TYR A 381 8.68 9.41 10.40
CA TYR A 381 7.86 9.26 9.21
C TYR A 381 8.58 8.46 8.14
N SER A 382 7.84 7.62 7.42
CA SER A 382 8.26 7.13 6.10
C SER A 382 8.27 8.26 5.07
N TRP A 383 9.24 8.15 4.17
CA TRP A 383 9.67 9.13 3.20
C TRP A 383 9.74 8.45 1.81
N PRO A 384 9.25 9.10 0.73
CA PRO A 384 9.08 8.43 -0.57
C PRO A 384 10.41 8.11 -1.28
N SER A 385 11.45 8.92 -1.08
CA SER A 385 12.79 8.72 -1.66
C SER A 385 13.76 8.15 -0.61
N TYR A 386 15.00 7.83 -1.01
CA TYR A 386 16.05 7.52 -0.03
C TYR A 386 16.62 8.82 0.59
N PRO A 387 16.97 8.83 1.89
CA PRO A 387 16.69 7.78 2.88
C PRO A 387 15.18 7.71 3.21
N LYS A 388 14.70 6.48 3.39
CA LYS A 388 13.28 6.11 3.42
C LYS A 388 12.57 6.50 4.71
N ARG A 389 13.28 6.87 5.78
CA ARG A 389 12.67 7.39 7.01
C ARG A 389 13.36 8.65 7.52
N VAL A 390 12.55 9.52 8.11
CA VAL A 390 12.98 10.79 8.70
C VAL A 390 12.42 10.94 10.11
N ILE A 391 13.21 11.51 11.02
CA ILE A 391 12.75 11.93 12.36
C ILE A 391 12.50 13.44 12.32
N ARG A 392 11.37 13.90 12.88
CA ARG A 392 11.06 15.34 12.96
C ARG A 392 11.08 15.82 14.41
N LEU A 393 12.03 16.70 14.71
CA LEU A 393 12.08 17.45 15.97
C LEU A 393 11.05 18.57 15.93
N SER A 394 10.32 18.80 17.04
CA SER A 394 9.58 20.04 17.31
C SER A 394 10.09 20.64 18.62
N VAL A 395 10.33 21.95 18.66
CA VAL A 395 10.82 22.70 19.83
C VAL A 395 9.77 23.70 20.29
N GLN A 396 9.43 23.68 21.57
CA GLN A 396 8.58 24.71 22.18
C GLN A 396 9.19 25.23 23.50
N ALA A 397 8.59 26.26 24.09
CA ALA A 397 8.96 26.87 25.37
C ALA A 397 9.28 25.88 26.50
N TYR A 398 8.60 24.73 26.54
CA TYR A 398 8.79 23.68 27.54
C TYR A 398 9.95 22.71 27.26
N ASN A 399 10.52 22.72 26.05
CA ASN A 399 11.64 21.86 25.68
C ASN A 399 12.98 22.48 26.07
N THR A 400 13.96 21.65 26.41
CA THR A 400 15.31 22.07 26.81
C THR A 400 16.38 21.29 26.03
N LEU A 401 17.59 21.82 25.99
CA LEU A 401 18.74 21.20 25.29
C LEU A 401 19.03 19.77 25.78
N ASP A 402 18.91 19.53 27.08
CA ASP A 402 19.13 18.21 27.70
C ASP A 402 18.18 17.13 27.15
N GLN A 403 16.96 17.51 26.76
CA GLN A 403 16.00 16.59 26.15
C GLN A 403 16.47 16.14 24.76
N TYR A 404 17.12 17.02 23.99
CA TYR A 404 17.68 16.68 22.67
C TYR A 404 19.03 15.96 22.75
N LEU A 405 19.84 16.24 23.78
CA LEU A 405 21.01 15.43 24.13
C LEU A 405 20.60 14.00 24.48
N LYS A 406 19.60 13.84 25.37
CA LYS A 406 19.04 12.53 25.71
C LYS A 406 18.41 11.82 24.50
N LEU A 407 17.71 12.54 23.62
CA LEU A 407 17.25 11.99 22.34
C LEU A 407 18.41 11.45 21.51
N ALA A 408 19.50 12.20 21.36
CA ALA A 408 20.65 11.78 20.57
C ALA A 408 21.31 10.50 21.12
N ASP A 409 21.45 10.38 22.44
CA ASP A 409 21.98 9.17 23.08
C ASP A 409 21.03 7.98 22.96
N CYS A 410 19.74 8.16 23.26
CA CYS A 410 18.72 7.13 23.09
C CYS A 410 18.62 6.67 21.63
N LEU A 411 18.65 7.60 20.66
CA LEU A 411 18.61 7.29 19.23
C LEU A 411 19.85 6.50 18.79
N ARG A 412 21.05 6.82 19.30
CA ARG A 412 22.27 6.01 19.09
C ARG A 412 22.11 4.61 19.66
N ILE A 413 21.50 4.44 20.83
CA ILE A 413 21.24 3.13 21.44
C ILE A 413 20.26 2.33 20.58
N VAL A 414 19.11 2.92 20.20
CA VAL A 414 18.09 2.26 19.39
C VAL A 414 18.63 1.88 18.00
N LEU A 415 19.31 2.78 17.29
CA LEU A 415 19.95 2.47 16.00
C LEU A 415 21.06 1.42 16.12
N ARG A 416 21.80 1.36 17.24
CA ARG A 416 22.79 0.31 17.50
C ARG A 416 22.14 -1.04 17.79
N LYS A 417 21.04 -1.08 18.55
CA LYS A 417 20.23 -2.30 18.74
C LYS A 417 19.72 -2.79 17.39
N GLU A 418 19.12 -1.91 16.60
CA GLU A 418 18.60 -2.19 15.27
C GLU A 418 19.69 -2.71 14.32
N ARG A 419 20.91 -2.16 14.33
CA ARG A 419 22.04 -2.71 13.56
C ARG A 419 22.54 -4.06 14.09
N LYS A 420 22.66 -4.22 15.41
CA LYS A 420 23.15 -5.48 16.03
C LYS A 420 22.20 -6.65 15.81
N SER A 421 20.89 -6.42 15.79
CA SER A 421 19.89 -7.45 15.42
C SER A 421 20.02 -7.96 13.97
N TYR A 422 20.84 -7.32 13.13
CA TYR A 422 21.10 -7.70 11.73
C TYR A 422 22.60 -7.89 11.42
N SER A 423 23.48 -7.86 12.44
CA SER A 423 24.94 -7.98 12.28
C SER A 423 25.40 -9.38 12.67
N LEU A 424 25.80 -10.20 11.69
CA LEU A 424 26.28 -11.56 11.93
C LEU A 424 27.71 -11.59 12.52
N ASP A 425 27.82 -12.02 13.78
CA ASP A 425 29.07 -12.49 14.40
C ASP A 425 29.06 -14.03 14.59
N SER A 426 28.34 -14.76 13.72
CA SER A 426 28.16 -16.24 13.86
C SER A 426 28.26 -17.03 12.55
N VAL A 427 29.02 -16.55 11.57
CA VAL A 427 29.40 -17.34 10.38
C VAL A 427 30.91 -17.19 10.16
N GLY A 428 31.63 -18.29 10.41
CA GLY A 428 33.09 -18.33 10.34
C GLY A 428 33.62 -18.36 8.90
N SER A 429 34.70 -17.61 8.70
CA SER A 429 35.58 -17.56 7.52
C SER A 429 35.98 -18.89 6.88
N ILE A 430 36.20 -18.88 5.56
CA ILE A 430 37.40 -19.42 4.87
C ILE A 430 37.53 -18.76 3.47
N GLU A 431 38.75 -18.47 3.05
CA GLU A 431 39.11 -17.83 1.77
C GLU A 431 39.45 -18.84 0.64
N PRO A 432 39.54 -18.42 -0.64
CA PRO A 432 39.46 -19.32 -1.81
C PRO A 432 40.82 -19.78 -2.37
N PRO A 433 40.80 -20.83 -3.22
CA PRO A 433 41.71 -20.87 -4.38
C PRO A 433 41.04 -21.19 -5.74
N THR A 434 41.75 -20.82 -6.79
CA THR A 434 41.39 -20.78 -8.22
C THR A 434 41.45 -22.15 -8.94
N PRO A 435 40.96 -22.26 -10.20
CA PRO A 435 40.58 -23.54 -10.82
C PRO A 435 41.70 -24.21 -11.66
N PRO A 436 41.46 -25.46 -12.08
CA PRO A 436 41.93 -25.96 -13.37
C PRO A 436 40.78 -26.29 -14.34
N TYR A 437 40.99 -25.93 -15.61
CA TYR A 437 40.30 -26.46 -16.79
C TYR A 437 40.29 -28.01 -16.82
N THR A 438 39.24 -28.63 -17.38
CA THR A 438 39.35 -29.26 -18.73
C THR A 438 37.99 -29.71 -19.30
N ARG A 439 38.01 -30.06 -20.59
CA ARG A 439 36.89 -30.13 -21.54
C ARG A 439 36.84 -31.51 -22.20
N ARG A 440 35.64 -32.09 -22.41
CA ARG A 440 35.16 -32.91 -23.57
C ARG A 440 33.85 -33.60 -23.14
N GLN A 441 32.71 -33.54 -23.85
CA GLN A 441 32.40 -33.69 -25.29
C GLN A 441 32.31 -35.18 -25.72
N SER A 442 31.35 -35.46 -26.61
CA SER A 442 30.86 -36.75 -27.17
C SER A 442 29.66 -37.36 -26.43
N ASP A 443 28.67 -38.03 -27.06
CA ASP A 443 28.10 -38.11 -28.44
C ASP A 443 26.91 -39.12 -28.35
N ASP A 444 25.88 -39.23 -29.19
CA ASP A 444 25.26 -38.41 -30.26
C ASP A 444 23.86 -39.04 -30.58
N SER A 445 23.08 -38.52 -31.54
CA SER A 445 21.96 -39.17 -32.28
C SER A 445 20.60 -39.32 -31.56
N ALA A 446 19.44 -39.36 -32.23
CA ALA A 446 18.99 -38.88 -33.55
C ALA A 446 17.43 -38.98 -33.66
N TYR A 447 16.80 -38.10 -34.47
CA TYR A 447 15.63 -38.31 -35.38
C TYR A 447 14.44 -39.27 -35.00
N SER A 448 13.15 -39.05 -35.32
CA SER A 448 12.53 -38.29 -36.43
C SER A 448 10.99 -38.09 -36.30
N SER A 449 10.49 -36.93 -36.77
CA SER A 449 9.27 -36.66 -37.59
C SER A 449 7.90 -37.35 -37.44
N SER A 450 6.85 -36.50 -37.63
CA SER A 450 5.50 -36.79 -38.20
C SER A 450 4.48 -37.53 -37.31
N SER A 451 3.16 -37.39 -37.47
CA SER A 451 2.34 -36.77 -38.54
C SER A 451 1.04 -36.11 -38.03
N GLU A 452 0.34 -35.39 -38.92
CA GLU A 452 -0.94 -34.70 -38.69
C GLU A 452 -2.14 -35.64 -38.45
N GLY A 453 -3.27 -35.08 -37.98
CA GLY A 453 -4.55 -35.78 -37.87
C GLY A 453 -5.73 -34.88 -37.45
N HIS A 454 -6.35 -34.18 -38.40
CA HIS A 454 -7.65 -33.51 -38.18
C HIS A 454 -8.78 -34.53 -37.91
N LEU A 455 -9.79 -34.15 -37.13
CA LEU A 455 -11.20 -34.52 -37.36
C LEU A 455 -12.17 -33.63 -36.56
N SER A 456 -13.39 -33.46 -37.07
CA SER A 456 -14.32 -32.37 -36.72
C SER A 456 -15.68 -32.82 -36.18
N CYS A 457 -16.23 -32.03 -35.24
CA CYS A 457 -17.64 -31.62 -35.09
C CYS A 457 -18.81 -32.59 -35.41
N ALA A 458 -19.61 -32.94 -34.38
CA ALA A 458 -21.08 -33.15 -34.36
C ALA A 458 -21.52 -33.46 -32.89
N CYS A 459 -22.73 -33.22 -32.36
CA CYS A 459 -23.97 -32.64 -32.90
C CYS A 459 -24.93 -32.13 -31.77
N SER A 460 -25.73 -31.10 -32.09
CA SER A 460 -27.14 -30.83 -31.70
C SER A 460 -27.74 -31.14 -30.30
N SER A 461 -28.15 -30.07 -29.59
CA SER A 461 -29.46 -29.83 -28.92
C SER A 461 -30.18 -30.92 -28.07
N SER A 462 -30.58 -30.56 -26.83
CA SER A 462 -31.95 -30.09 -26.49
C SER A 462 -32.35 -30.21 -25.00
N ARG A 463 -33.42 -29.48 -24.62
CA ARG A 463 -34.27 -29.60 -23.41
C ARG A 463 -33.74 -29.06 -22.07
N ILE A 464 -34.15 -27.82 -21.81
CA ILE A 464 -34.42 -27.29 -20.47
C ILE A 464 -35.42 -28.20 -19.73
N LYS A 465 -35.10 -28.59 -18.49
CA LYS A 465 -36.08 -29.01 -17.48
C LYS A 465 -35.73 -28.39 -16.14
N SER A 466 -36.73 -27.78 -15.50
CA SER A 466 -36.66 -27.33 -14.12
C SER A 466 -36.57 -28.53 -13.17
N LEU A 467 -35.79 -28.40 -12.10
CA LEU A 467 -35.79 -29.33 -10.98
C LEU A 467 -36.28 -28.61 -9.72
N SER A 468 -37.46 -29.04 -9.27
CA SER A 468 -38.06 -28.73 -7.97
C SER A 468 -37.44 -29.59 -6.87
N ALA A 469 -37.57 -29.14 -5.62
CA ALA A 469 -37.03 -29.82 -4.44
C ALA A 469 -37.54 -31.28 -4.27
N GLY A 470 -36.65 -32.16 -3.83
CA GLY A 470 -36.94 -33.54 -3.42
C GLY A 470 -35.68 -34.21 -2.86
N HIS A 471 -35.75 -34.80 -1.67
CA HIS A 471 -34.63 -35.50 -1.04
C HIS A 471 -34.35 -36.86 -1.70
N GLY A 472 -33.07 -37.23 -1.82
CA GLY A 472 -32.66 -38.63 -1.99
C GLY A 472 -31.46 -38.85 -2.91
N LEU A 473 -30.37 -39.37 -2.34
CA LEU A 473 -29.14 -39.89 -2.98
C LEU A 473 -28.23 -38.85 -3.67
N SER A 474 -27.00 -38.78 -3.18
CA SER A 474 -26.03 -37.69 -3.37
C SER A 474 -25.05 -37.95 -4.53
N GLY A 475 -25.46 -37.59 -5.74
CA GLY A 475 -24.52 -37.37 -6.86
C GLY A 475 -24.01 -35.94 -6.89
N ILE A 476 -22.71 -35.75 -7.16
CA ILE A 476 -22.23 -34.48 -7.74
C ILE A 476 -22.88 -34.39 -9.14
N PRO A 477 -23.42 -33.23 -9.57
CA PRO A 477 -23.93 -33.10 -10.92
C PRO A 477 -22.79 -33.28 -11.93
N CYS A 478 -22.79 -34.36 -12.72
CA CYS A 478 -21.86 -34.53 -13.85
C CYS A 478 -22.23 -33.65 -15.06
N GLN A 479 -22.97 -32.56 -14.83
CA GLN A 479 -23.45 -31.61 -15.83
C GLN A 479 -23.00 -30.22 -15.42
N ASP A 480 -22.46 -29.48 -16.40
CA ASP A 480 -21.98 -28.12 -16.21
C ASP A 480 -23.05 -27.21 -15.59
N ILE A 481 -22.63 -26.40 -14.62
CA ILE A 481 -23.53 -25.46 -13.92
C ILE A 481 -23.23 -24.04 -14.39
N GLU A 482 -24.23 -23.39 -14.97
CA GLU A 482 -24.23 -21.96 -15.27
C GLU A 482 -24.95 -21.16 -14.17
N LYS A 483 -24.58 -19.87 -14.00
CA LYS A 483 -25.20 -18.94 -13.02
C LYS A 483 -25.11 -19.46 -11.58
N LEU A 484 -23.90 -19.85 -11.22
CA LEU A 484 -23.56 -20.40 -9.90
C LEU A 484 -23.84 -19.40 -8.76
N THR A 485 -24.11 -19.93 -7.57
CA THR A 485 -24.17 -19.15 -6.31
C THR A 485 -23.21 -19.72 -5.27
N LEU A 486 -22.79 -18.92 -4.30
CA LEU A 486 -21.91 -19.37 -3.21
C LEU A 486 -22.53 -20.50 -2.37
N ALA A 487 -23.85 -20.55 -2.27
CA ALA A 487 -24.57 -21.65 -1.63
C ALA A 487 -24.44 -22.97 -2.42
N MET A 488 -24.49 -22.91 -3.76
CA MET A 488 -24.25 -24.08 -4.62
C MET A 488 -22.80 -24.56 -4.51
N LEU A 489 -21.82 -23.65 -4.49
CA LEU A 489 -20.41 -24.01 -4.21
C LEU A 489 -20.23 -24.68 -2.85
N SER A 490 -20.88 -24.15 -1.80
CA SER A 490 -20.87 -24.78 -0.46
C SER A 490 -21.42 -26.21 -0.55
N SER A 491 -22.56 -26.41 -1.22
CA SER A 491 -23.20 -27.73 -1.37
C SER A 491 -22.35 -28.71 -2.17
N LEU A 492 -21.62 -28.25 -3.19
CA LEU A 492 -20.66 -29.08 -3.95
C LEU A 492 -19.46 -29.53 -3.09
N ALA A 493 -18.95 -28.65 -2.22
CA ALA A 493 -17.91 -29.00 -1.24
C ALA A 493 -18.44 -30.00 -0.20
N GLU A 494 -19.63 -29.78 0.36
CA GLU A 494 -20.29 -30.73 1.27
C GLU A 494 -20.50 -32.11 0.64
N SER A 495 -20.99 -32.17 -0.61
CA SER A 495 -21.19 -33.42 -1.34
C SER A 495 -19.88 -34.20 -1.49
N ARG A 496 -18.77 -33.51 -1.76
CA ARG A 496 -17.44 -34.13 -1.86
C ARG A 496 -16.94 -34.63 -0.51
N LEU A 497 -17.11 -33.86 0.56
CA LEU A 497 -16.73 -34.27 1.92
C LEU A 497 -17.51 -35.52 2.37
N ARG A 498 -18.80 -35.64 2.01
CA ARG A 498 -19.57 -36.88 2.23
C ARG A 498 -19.05 -38.05 1.37
N LYS A 499 -18.66 -37.82 0.11
CA LYS A 499 -17.99 -38.87 -0.70
C LYS A 499 -16.69 -39.37 -0.05
N ILE A 500 -15.87 -38.49 0.53
CA ILE A 500 -14.66 -38.85 1.29
C ILE A 500 -15.00 -39.67 2.52
N LEU A 501 -15.96 -39.21 3.31
CA LEU A 501 -16.39 -39.86 4.55
C LEU A 501 -16.87 -41.30 4.27
N HIS A 502 -17.63 -41.50 3.20
CA HIS A 502 -18.20 -42.80 2.81
C HIS A 502 -17.34 -43.63 1.84
N GLY A 503 -16.26 -43.08 1.28
CA GLY A 503 -15.39 -43.78 0.31
C GLY A 503 -16.03 -44.05 -1.06
N THR A 504 -16.99 -43.24 -1.51
CA THR A 504 -17.88 -43.53 -2.65
C THR A 504 -17.44 -42.90 -3.98
N PHE A 505 -16.14 -42.99 -4.32
CA PHE A 505 -15.62 -42.45 -5.58
C PHE A 505 -15.75 -43.41 -6.76
N SER A 506 -16.00 -42.83 -7.94
CA SER A 506 -16.30 -43.55 -9.19
C SER A 506 -15.07 -43.71 -10.10
N PHE A 507 -14.12 -42.78 -10.01
CA PHE A 507 -12.88 -42.71 -10.79
C PHE A 507 -11.72 -42.22 -9.90
N ASP A 508 -10.52 -42.05 -10.47
CA ASP A 508 -9.31 -41.58 -9.79
C ASP A 508 -9.42 -40.13 -9.29
N SER A 509 -10.20 -39.95 -8.21
CA SER A 509 -10.13 -38.91 -7.19
C SER A 509 -10.36 -37.43 -7.57
N VAL A 510 -11.08 -36.73 -6.68
CA VAL A 510 -11.47 -35.33 -6.89
C VAL A 510 -10.35 -34.35 -6.56
N SER A 511 -10.00 -33.49 -7.51
CA SER A 511 -9.27 -32.24 -7.24
C SER A 511 -10.12 -31.03 -7.61
N LEU A 512 -10.01 -29.95 -6.82
CA LEU A 512 -10.49 -28.61 -7.20
C LEU A 512 -9.51 -27.88 -8.13
N PHE A 513 -8.26 -28.34 -8.23
CA PHE A 513 -7.20 -27.65 -8.97
C PHE A 513 -6.42 -28.62 -9.87
N PRO A 514 -6.08 -28.23 -11.11
CA PRO A 514 -6.04 -29.23 -12.19
C PRO A 514 -4.64 -29.61 -12.69
N THR A 515 -3.58 -29.14 -12.01
CA THR A 515 -2.26 -28.97 -12.63
C THR A 515 -1.09 -29.65 -11.90
N ALA A 516 -1.30 -30.15 -10.68
CA ALA A 516 -0.34 -31.03 -10.02
C ALA A 516 -0.30 -32.43 -10.68
N GLY A 517 -1.44 -32.92 -11.20
CA GLY A 517 -1.62 -34.29 -11.67
C GLY A 517 -0.65 -34.81 -12.74
N ALA A 518 -0.06 -33.93 -13.57
CA ALA A 518 0.96 -34.35 -14.54
C ALA A 518 2.36 -34.54 -13.92
N CYS A 519 2.69 -33.80 -12.86
CA CYS A 519 3.91 -34.01 -12.08
C CYS A 519 3.74 -35.16 -11.08
N GLU A 520 2.55 -35.28 -10.46
CA GLU A 520 2.20 -36.39 -9.56
C GLU A 520 2.18 -37.74 -10.32
N ALA A 521 1.53 -37.82 -11.48
CA ALA A 521 1.49 -39.05 -12.28
C ALA A 521 2.84 -39.44 -12.92
N ALA A 522 3.80 -38.52 -13.01
CA ALA A 522 5.15 -38.83 -13.48
C ALA A 522 6.06 -39.41 -12.36
N LEU A 523 5.61 -39.34 -11.10
CA LEU A 523 6.40 -39.63 -9.91
C LEU A 523 5.70 -40.59 -8.92
N THR A 524 4.51 -41.09 -9.25
CA THR A 524 3.80 -42.13 -8.49
C THR A 524 3.70 -43.44 -9.25
N LEU A 525 3.84 -44.56 -8.53
CA LEU A 525 3.61 -45.90 -9.10
C LEU A 525 2.10 -46.10 -9.32
N THR A 526 1.73 -46.72 -10.45
CA THR A 526 0.33 -46.95 -10.86
C THR A 526 -0.51 -47.67 -9.81
N SER A 527 0.11 -48.45 -8.93
CA SER A 527 -0.53 -49.18 -7.82
C SER A 527 -0.87 -48.33 -6.60
N GLU A 528 -0.30 -47.14 -6.43
CA GLU A 528 -0.57 -46.25 -5.28
C GLU A 528 -1.64 -45.21 -5.57
N ILE A 529 -1.79 -44.80 -6.84
CA ILE A 529 -2.83 -43.89 -7.32
C ILE A 529 -4.22 -44.35 -6.85
N GLN A 530 -4.53 -45.64 -7.03
CA GLN A 530 -5.82 -46.23 -6.66
C GLN A 530 -6.13 -46.27 -5.15
N LYS A 531 -5.14 -46.07 -4.27
CA LYS A 531 -5.40 -46.08 -2.82
C LYS A 531 -5.75 -44.69 -2.26
N HIS A 532 -5.15 -43.61 -2.76
CA HIS A 532 -5.14 -42.32 -2.06
C HIS A 532 -5.13 -41.06 -2.96
N ALA A 533 -5.44 -41.15 -4.25
CA ALA A 533 -5.29 -40.01 -5.17
C ALA A 533 -6.13 -38.75 -4.75
N ASN A 534 -5.64 -37.58 -5.19
CA ASN A 534 -6.16 -36.20 -5.05
C ASN A 534 -6.69 -35.66 -3.70
N MET A 535 -6.67 -36.40 -2.59
CA MET A 535 -6.98 -35.83 -1.28
C MET A 535 -5.94 -34.79 -0.84
N GLU A 536 -6.35 -33.74 -0.12
CA GLU A 536 -5.43 -32.70 0.35
C GLU A 536 -4.33 -33.26 1.29
N SER A 537 -4.65 -34.27 2.10
CA SER A 537 -3.67 -34.99 2.93
C SER A 537 -2.55 -35.61 2.09
N SER A 538 -2.92 -36.37 1.05
CA SER A 538 -1.98 -36.99 0.10
C SER A 538 -1.14 -35.95 -0.64
N LYS A 539 -1.76 -34.86 -1.11
CA LYS A 539 -1.07 -33.75 -1.81
C LYS A 539 -0.05 -33.05 -0.93
N MET A 540 -0.41 -32.76 0.32
CA MET A 540 0.49 -32.16 1.30
C MET A 540 1.66 -33.10 1.61
N ALA A 541 1.38 -34.38 1.89
CA ALA A 541 2.42 -35.36 2.14
C ALA A 541 3.38 -35.52 0.95
N TYR A 542 2.84 -35.63 -0.27
CA TYR A 542 3.62 -35.70 -1.51
C TYR A 542 4.46 -34.44 -1.76
N MET A 543 3.87 -33.25 -1.64
CA MET A 543 4.56 -31.97 -1.80
C MET A 543 5.74 -31.82 -0.82
N LEU A 544 5.55 -32.17 0.44
CA LEU A 544 6.57 -32.01 1.49
C LEU A 544 7.65 -33.11 1.44
N SER A 545 7.32 -34.30 0.95
CA SER A 545 8.27 -35.42 0.79
C SER A 545 9.07 -35.33 -0.51
N CYS A 546 8.39 -35.31 -1.66
CA CYS A 546 8.98 -35.44 -2.99
C CYS A 546 9.57 -34.13 -3.54
N ILE A 547 9.26 -32.98 -2.93
CA ILE A 547 9.80 -31.68 -3.36
C ILE A 547 10.58 -31.04 -2.19
N PRO A 548 11.87 -31.39 -1.98
CA PRO A 548 12.67 -30.89 -0.85
C PRO A 548 12.72 -29.35 -0.75
N ARG A 549 12.59 -28.66 -1.88
CA ARG A 549 12.58 -27.18 -1.96
C ARG A 549 11.25 -26.53 -1.54
N ARG A 550 10.17 -27.30 -1.40
CA ARG A 550 8.84 -26.89 -0.87
C ARG A 550 8.72 -27.03 0.65
N ARG A 551 9.68 -27.69 1.31
CA ARG A 551 9.78 -27.77 2.78
C ARG A 551 9.92 -26.37 3.38
N ILE A 552 9.72 -26.23 4.69
CA ILE A 552 9.88 -24.95 5.37
C ILE A 552 11.32 -24.42 5.24
N PRO A 553 11.49 -23.08 5.23
CA PRO A 553 12.79 -22.44 5.29
C PRO A 553 13.62 -22.89 6.49
N ARG A 554 14.92 -23.11 6.28
CA ARG A 554 15.89 -23.52 7.30
C ARG A 554 15.83 -22.67 8.58
N MET A 555 15.63 -21.36 8.42
CA MET A 555 15.53 -20.41 9.53
C MET A 555 14.26 -20.58 10.41
N MET A 556 13.23 -21.26 9.90
CA MET A 556 11.99 -21.57 10.62
C MET A 556 12.03 -22.94 11.30
N ALA A 557 12.91 -23.85 10.86
CA ALA A 557 13.02 -25.23 11.36
C ALA A 557 13.07 -25.28 12.90
N SER A 558 13.94 -24.50 13.54
CA SER A 558 14.02 -24.44 15.01
C SER A 558 12.71 -24.06 15.71
N SER A 559 11.90 -23.17 15.11
CA SER A 559 10.59 -22.79 15.66
C SER A 559 9.55 -23.89 15.48
N VAL A 560 9.64 -24.69 14.41
CA VAL A 560 8.79 -25.86 14.18
C VAL A 560 9.22 -27.05 15.05
N SER A 561 10.52 -27.29 15.23
CA SER A 561 11.02 -28.32 16.17
C SER A 561 10.56 -28.06 17.60
N GLN A 562 10.54 -26.78 18.02
CA GLN A 562 10.00 -26.39 19.34
C GLN A 562 8.49 -26.64 19.45
N LEU A 563 7.71 -26.44 18.39
CA LEU A 563 6.29 -26.80 18.38
C LEU A 563 6.11 -28.31 18.48
N LEU A 564 6.86 -29.09 17.71
CA LEU A 564 6.84 -30.56 17.73
C LEU A 564 7.20 -31.18 19.10
N GLN A 565 7.92 -30.45 19.95
CA GLN A 565 8.20 -30.84 21.34
C GLN A 565 7.05 -30.56 22.32
N THR A 566 6.00 -29.85 21.91
CA THR A 566 4.83 -29.59 22.76
C THR A 566 3.84 -30.75 22.76
N GLU A 567 2.98 -30.81 23.79
CA GLU A 567 1.96 -31.85 23.90
C GLU A 567 0.93 -31.78 22.76
N ASP A 568 0.56 -30.57 22.33
CA ASP A 568 -0.39 -30.31 21.25
C ASP A 568 0.09 -29.12 20.40
N VAL A 569 0.39 -29.37 19.13
CA VAL A 569 0.96 -28.36 18.24
C VAL A 569 -0.05 -27.29 17.81
N ILE A 570 -1.36 -27.60 17.84
CA ILE A 570 -2.44 -26.70 17.46
C ILE A 570 -2.67 -25.66 18.56
N GLU A 571 -2.70 -26.09 19.82
CA GLU A 571 -2.87 -25.19 20.98
C GLU A 571 -1.64 -24.31 21.24
N ASN A 572 -0.44 -24.81 20.95
CA ASN A 572 0.80 -24.06 21.15
C ASN A 572 1.22 -23.19 19.95
N TRP A 573 0.58 -23.37 18.79
CA TRP A 573 0.84 -22.57 17.58
C TRP A 573 0.85 -21.04 17.78
N PRO A 574 -0.09 -20.42 18.52
CA PRO A 574 -0.09 -18.97 18.76
C PRO A 574 1.20 -18.44 19.42
N LEU A 575 1.92 -19.29 20.19
CA LEU A 575 3.18 -18.94 20.86
C LEU A 575 4.37 -18.80 19.89
N ARG A 576 4.23 -19.23 18.64
CA ARG A 576 5.27 -19.14 17.59
C ARG A 576 4.81 -18.42 16.32
N MET A 577 3.51 -18.22 16.13
CA MET A 577 2.93 -17.51 14.99
C MET A 577 3.60 -16.15 14.67
N ASN A 578 3.86 -15.31 15.69
CA ASN A 578 4.55 -14.03 15.48
C ASN A 578 6.02 -14.20 15.07
N THR A 579 6.71 -15.21 15.60
CA THR A 579 8.10 -15.55 15.24
C THR A 579 8.18 -16.02 13.80
N LEU A 580 7.31 -16.95 13.39
CA LEU A 580 7.23 -17.49 12.03
C LEU A 580 6.89 -16.38 11.01
N LYS A 581 5.96 -15.47 11.33
CA LYS A 581 5.67 -14.28 10.51
C LYS A 581 6.90 -13.38 10.34
N ASN A 582 7.64 -13.12 11.42
CA ASN A 582 8.86 -12.29 11.35
C ASN A 582 9.98 -12.98 10.54
N GLN A 583 10.12 -14.30 10.66
CA GLN A 583 11.06 -15.09 9.86
C GLN A 583 10.68 -15.07 8.37
N SER A 584 9.39 -15.22 8.02
CA SER A 584 8.90 -15.09 6.64
C SER A 584 9.22 -13.71 6.07
N GLN A 585 8.93 -12.63 6.81
CA GLN A 585 9.25 -11.28 6.36
C GLN A 585 10.76 -11.06 6.18
N THR A 586 11.60 -11.69 7.00
CA THR A 586 13.05 -11.61 6.90
C THR A 586 13.58 -12.35 5.67
N LEU A 587 13.08 -13.57 5.44
CA LEU A 587 13.42 -14.37 4.27
C LEU A 587 13.06 -13.69 2.95
N ASN A 588 11.87 -13.08 2.91
CA ASN A 588 11.38 -12.33 1.76
C ASN A 588 12.35 -11.22 1.36
N ARG A 589 12.84 -10.42 2.33
CA ARG A 589 13.81 -9.35 2.07
C ARG A 589 15.12 -9.89 1.52
N ALA A 590 15.61 -11.00 2.09
CA ALA A 590 16.85 -11.64 1.65
C ALA A 590 16.75 -12.11 0.19
N ILE A 591 15.63 -12.76 -0.18
CA ILE A 591 15.38 -13.18 -1.56
C ILE A 591 15.25 -11.98 -2.50
N ILE A 592 14.39 -11.00 -2.21
CA ILE A 592 14.21 -9.81 -3.05
C ILE A 592 15.54 -9.07 -3.27
N SER A 593 16.36 -8.94 -2.23
CA SER A 593 17.69 -8.34 -2.31
C SER A 593 18.63 -9.15 -3.21
N ALA A 594 18.63 -10.47 -3.09
CA ALA A 594 19.48 -11.35 -3.90
C ALA A 594 19.00 -11.47 -5.37
N MET A 595 17.71 -11.25 -5.64
CA MET A 595 17.18 -11.16 -7.00
C MET A 595 17.67 -9.91 -7.75
N ASN A 596 18.24 -8.92 -7.05
CA ASN A 596 18.58 -7.59 -7.58
C ASN A 596 17.40 -6.90 -8.29
N ALA A 597 16.18 -7.16 -7.81
CA ALA A 597 14.93 -6.76 -8.45
C ALA A 597 14.86 -5.23 -8.66
N PRO A 598 14.70 -4.74 -9.91
CA PRO A 598 14.69 -3.31 -10.19
C PRO A 598 13.43 -2.65 -9.65
N ARG A 599 13.59 -1.45 -9.10
CA ARG A 599 12.46 -0.58 -8.73
C ARG A 599 11.86 0.06 -9.97
N ALA A 600 10.57 0.37 -9.91
CA ALA A 600 9.86 1.02 -10.99
C ALA A 600 10.57 2.34 -11.42
N PRO A 601 11.06 2.44 -12.67
CA PRO A 601 11.65 3.67 -13.18
C PRO A 601 10.54 4.67 -13.53
N ALA A 602 10.84 5.97 -13.46
CA ALA A 602 9.91 7.04 -13.84
C ALA A 602 9.52 7.00 -15.34
N VAL A 603 10.28 6.29 -16.18
CA VAL A 603 9.97 6.02 -17.58
C VAL A 603 10.23 4.54 -17.85
N PHE A 604 9.21 3.81 -18.32
CA PHE A 604 9.35 2.40 -18.66
C PHE A 604 10.15 2.21 -19.95
N THR A 605 11.25 1.47 -19.83
CA THR A 605 12.11 0.98 -20.92
C THR A 605 11.40 -0.15 -21.66
N VAL A 606 11.59 -0.24 -22.99
CA VAL A 606 11.05 -1.31 -23.84
C VAL A 606 11.87 -2.61 -23.82
N ASP A 607 13.09 -2.57 -23.29
CA ASP A 607 13.98 -3.74 -23.20
C ASP A 607 13.55 -4.69 -22.08
N LEU A 608 13.00 -5.83 -22.48
CA LEU A 608 12.47 -6.90 -21.64
C LEU A 608 13.54 -7.49 -20.71
N ASN A 609 14.81 -7.52 -21.13
CA ASN A 609 15.93 -8.06 -20.32
C ASN A 609 16.19 -7.25 -19.04
N LYS A 610 15.80 -5.97 -18.99
CA LYS A 610 15.99 -5.10 -17.81
C LYS A 610 15.03 -5.40 -16.66
N PHE A 611 14.03 -6.26 -16.88
CA PHE A 611 13.04 -6.67 -15.88
C PHE A 611 13.16 -8.15 -15.50
N VAL A 612 13.96 -8.93 -16.25
CA VAL A 612 14.24 -10.33 -15.96
C VAL A 612 15.09 -10.42 -14.70
N SER A 613 14.47 -10.90 -13.63
CA SER A 613 15.18 -11.14 -12.36
C SER A 613 15.63 -12.59 -12.27
N ARG A 614 16.80 -12.82 -11.65
CA ARG A 614 17.25 -14.20 -11.35
C ARG A 614 16.37 -14.78 -10.25
N VAL A 615 15.87 -15.98 -10.47
CA VAL A 615 15.18 -16.79 -9.44
C VAL A 615 16.17 -17.14 -8.33
N VAL A 616 15.88 -16.70 -7.10
CA VAL A 616 16.66 -17.01 -5.91
C VAL A 616 15.81 -17.88 -4.98
N PRO A 617 16.19 -19.16 -4.76
CA PRO A 617 15.48 -20.02 -3.83
C PRO A 617 15.86 -19.72 -2.38
N TYR A 618 14.98 -20.03 -1.43
CA TYR A 618 15.37 -20.13 -0.03
C TYR A 618 16.03 -21.48 0.27
N GLU A 619 16.95 -21.50 1.23
CA GLU A 619 17.44 -22.73 1.84
C GLU A 619 16.35 -23.38 2.69
N THR A 620 16.10 -24.66 2.45
CA THR A 620 15.21 -25.50 3.26
C THR A 620 15.97 -26.18 4.39
N GLU A 621 15.21 -26.77 5.30
CA GLU A 621 15.70 -27.75 6.26
C GLU A 621 16.43 -28.93 5.62
N THR A 622 17.28 -29.58 6.42
CA THR A 622 18.18 -30.67 6.01
C THR A 622 17.45 -31.99 5.78
N ASP A 623 18.06 -32.89 5.01
CA ASP A 623 17.46 -34.18 4.64
C ASP A 623 17.48 -35.26 5.74
N GLU A 624 18.16 -35.01 6.87
CA GLU A 624 18.28 -36.00 7.97
C GLU A 624 16.92 -36.30 8.65
N GLU A 625 16.03 -35.31 8.77
CA GLU A 625 14.62 -35.48 9.17
C GLU A 625 13.73 -34.46 8.44
N ASN A 626 12.67 -34.93 7.75
CA ASN A 626 11.73 -34.06 7.02
C ASN A 626 10.71 -33.42 7.98
N LEU A 627 11.17 -32.43 8.74
CA LEU A 627 10.42 -31.77 9.79
C LEU A 627 9.10 -31.15 9.29
N SER A 628 9.02 -30.68 8.05
CA SER A 628 7.79 -30.18 7.44
C SER A 628 6.70 -31.24 7.37
N LEU A 629 7.06 -32.45 6.89
CA LEU A 629 6.15 -33.59 6.82
C LEU A 629 5.76 -34.04 8.23
N THR A 630 6.74 -34.20 9.13
CA THR A 630 6.49 -34.54 10.54
C THR A 630 5.56 -33.54 11.23
N PHE A 631 5.69 -32.25 10.92
CA PHE A 631 4.82 -31.20 11.45
C PHE A 631 3.41 -31.23 10.86
N TRP A 632 3.27 -31.55 9.58
CA TRP A 632 1.96 -31.78 8.95
C TRP A 632 1.23 -32.96 9.59
N ASP A 633 1.88 -34.11 9.65
CA ASP A 633 1.32 -35.35 10.21
C ASP A 633 0.95 -35.15 11.69
N ARG A 634 1.80 -34.47 12.46
CA ARG A 634 1.50 -34.15 13.86
C ARG A 634 0.33 -33.18 14.02
N ALA A 635 0.25 -32.15 13.17
CA ALA A 635 -0.87 -31.20 13.21
C ALA A 635 -2.20 -31.85 12.83
N LEU A 636 -2.20 -32.77 11.86
CA LEU A 636 -3.36 -33.60 11.54
C LEU A 636 -3.78 -34.47 12.72
N ALA A 637 -2.85 -35.23 13.31
CA ALA A 637 -3.13 -36.11 14.43
C ALA A 637 -3.64 -35.35 15.66
N ASP A 638 -3.02 -34.22 16.02
CA ASP A 638 -3.44 -33.39 17.15
C ASP A 638 -4.81 -32.73 16.89
N PHE A 639 -5.09 -32.26 15.67
CA PHE A 639 -6.41 -31.70 15.33
C PHE A 639 -7.52 -32.77 15.28
N ALA A 640 -7.19 -33.98 14.80
CA ALA A 640 -8.11 -35.11 14.74
C ALA A 640 -8.48 -35.64 16.12
N THR A 641 -7.47 -35.87 16.98
CA THR A 641 -7.61 -36.67 18.20
C THR A 641 -7.74 -35.87 19.49
N LYS A 642 -7.29 -34.61 19.54
CA LYS A 642 -7.24 -33.81 20.78
C LYS A 642 -8.25 -32.66 20.75
N GLY A 643 -9.13 -32.67 21.75
CA GLY A 643 -10.03 -31.55 22.08
C GLY A 643 -11.31 -31.46 21.24
N ARG A 644 -12.10 -30.42 21.53
CA ARG A 644 -13.28 -30.04 20.72
C ARG A 644 -12.84 -29.03 19.65
N TRP A 645 -13.54 -29.01 18.52
CA TRP A 645 -13.28 -28.08 17.39
C TRP A 645 -13.66 -26.64 17.72
N SER A 646 -12.92 -26.00 18.64
CA SER A 646 -13.11 -24.59 18.99
C SER A 646 -12.71 -23.68 17.82
N PRO A 647 -13.29 -22.47 17.72
CA PRO A 647 -12.89 -21.47 16.72
C PRO A 647 -11.38 -21.22 16.67
N ASP A 648 -10.69 -21.25 17.82
CA ASP A 648 -9.26 -20.97 17.92
C ASP A 648 -8.38 -22.16 17.50
N ARG A 649 -8.78 -23.41 17.80
CA ARG A 649 -8.10 -24.63 17.29
C ARG A 649 -8.25 -24.72 15.77
N ILE A 650 -9.45 -24.46 15.24
CA ILE A 650 -9.69 -24.41 13.78
C ILE A 650 -8.83 -23.31 13.13
N THR A 651 -8.76 -22.12 13.74
CA THR A 651 -7.93 -21.03 13.24
C THR A 651 -6.45 -21.41 13.19
N SER A 652 -5.94 -22.07 14.24
CA SER A 652 -4.54 -22.48 14.32
C SER A 652 -4.21 -23.60 13.32
N PHE A 653 -5.09 -24.58 13.15
CA PHE A 653 -4.96 -25.63 12.13
C PHE A 653 -4.97 -25.07 10.70
N LEU A 654 -5.89 -24.14 10.39
CA LEU A 654 -5.92 -23.45 9.10
C LEU A 654 -4.65 -22.61 8.85
N GLN A 655 -4.06 -22.02 9.90
CA GLN A 655 -2.81 -21.28 9.81
C GLN A 655 -1.61 -22.21 9.56
N ILE A 656 -1.57 -23.39 10.17
CA ILE A 656 -0.54 -24.42 9.92
C ILE A 656 -0.66 -24.96 8.50
N HIS A 657 -1.87 -25.28 8.03
CA HIS A 657 -2.12 -25.71 6.64
C HIS A 657 -1.64 -24.64 5.65
N ALA A 658 -2.05 -23.37 5.83
CA ALA A 658 -1.61 -22.28 4.97
C ALA A 658 -0.08 -22.04 5.02
N PHE A 659 0.55 -22.21 6.19
CA PHE A 659 2.00 -22.11 6.36
C PHE A 659 2.76 -23.23 5.63
N LEU A 660 2.28 -24.47 5.66
CA LEU A 660 2.95 -25.58 4.98
C LEU A 660 2.71 -25.56 3.46
N ARG A 661 1.57 -25.04 3.01
CA ARG A 661 1.26 -24.76 1.59
C ARG A 661 2.18 -23.69 1.01
N ASP A 662 2.34 -22.59 1.76
CA ASP A 662 3.18 -21.44 1.44
C ASP A 662 3.83 -20.88 2.73
N PRO A 663 5.08 -21.28 3.05
CA PRO A 663 5.79 -20.81 4.25
C PRO A 663 6.10 -19.31 4.25
N VAL A 664 5.87 -18.64 3.13
CA VAL A 664 6.35 -17.30 2.84
C VAL A 664 5.20 -16.29 2.88
N GLY A 665 4.15 -16.48 2.09
CA GLY A 665 2.97 -15.64 2.03
C GLY A 665 1.75 -16.18 2.80
N GLY A 666 1.68 -17.48 3.09
CA GLY A 666 0.47 -18.16 3.55
C GLY A 666 -0.10 -17.63 4.87
N LEU A 667 0.77 -17.13 5.75
CA LEU A 667 0.39 -16.53 7.03
C LEU A 667 -0.13 -15.08 6.94
N ARG A 668 -0.16 -14.48 5.75
CA ARG A 668 -0.75 -13.15 5.48
C ARG A 668 -2.25 -13.20 5.17
N ASN A 669 -2.81 -14.39 4.92
CA ASN A 669 -4.22 -14.58 4.64
C ASN A 669 -5.12 -14.13 5.80
N LYS A 670 -6.36 -13.75 5.48
CA LYS A 670 -7.43 -13.56 6.47
C LYS A 670 -8.06 -14.91 6.80
N PHE A 671 -8.10 -15.28 8.08
CA PHE A 671 -8.49 -16.63 8.51
C PHE A 671 -9.91 -16.70 9.07
N GLU A 672 -10.54 -15.56 9.33
CA GLU A 672 -11.89 -15.45 9.90
C GLU A 672 -12.92 -16.12 8.98
N THR A 673 -12.99 -15.71 7.71
CA THR A 673 -13.90 -16.29 6.72
C THR A 673 -13.59 -17.75 6.42
N ARG A 674 -12.32 -18.17 6.48
CA ARG A 674 -11.92 -19.58 6.32
C ARG A 674 -12.44 -20.42 7.48
N ARG A 675 -12.21 -19.98 8.72
CA ARG A 675 -12.72 -20.61 9.94
C ARG A 675 -14.24 -20.72 9.93
N ASP A 676 -14.94 -19.68 9.50
CA ASP A 676 -16.41 -19.66 9.48
C ASP A 676 -16.97 -20.62 8.40
N ASN A 677 -16.34 -20.69 7.22
CA ASN A 677 -16.63 -21.70 6.20
C ASN A 677 -16.31 -23.12 6.69
N PHE A 678 -15.18 -23.33 7.35
CA PHE A 678 -14.77 -24.61 7.93
C PHE A 678 -15.79 -25.09 8.98
N LEU A 679 -16.19 -24.20 9.91
CA LEU A 679 -17.21 -24.48 10.92
C LEU A 679 -18.56 -24.86 10.29
N LYS A 680 -18.98 -24.16 9.24
CA LYS A 680 -20.22 -24.45 8.50
C LYS A 680 -20.19 -25.83 7.84
N LEU A 681 -19.12 -26.13 7.09
CA LEU A 681 -18.94 -27.45 6.44
C LEU A 681 -18.84 -28.57 7.47
N LEU A 682 -18.07 -28.37 8.55
CA LEU A 682 -17.95 -29.32 9.64
C LEU A 682 -19.31 -29.58 10.30
N THR A 683 -20.09 -28.53 10.61
CA THR A 683 -21.41 -28.66 11.24
C THR A 683 -22.41 -29.43 10.36
N SER A 684 -22.33 -29.32 9.03
CA SER A 684 -23.18 -30.11 8.14
C SER A 684 -22.82 -31.61 8.12
N LEU A 685 -21.63 -31.98 8.61
CA LEU A 685 -21.12 -33.35 8.74
C LEU A 685 -21.20 -33.90 10.17
N ILE A 686 -21.38 -33.05 11.20
CA ILE A 686 -21.35 -33.46 12.63
C ILE A 686 -22.21 -34.69 12.89
N LYS A 687 -23.44 -34.75 12.36
CA LYS A 687 -24.34 -35.88 12.58
C LYS A 687 -23.78 -37.22 12.06
N GLU A 688 -23.16 -37.21 10.88
CA GLU A 688 -22.55 -38.42 10.27
C GLU A 688 -21.24 -38.80 10.99
N LEU A 689 -20.50 -37.81 11.51
CA LEU A 689 -19.32 -38.03 12.35
C LEU A 689 -19.72 -38.62 13.72
N GLU A 690 -20.76 -38.10 14.36
CA GLU A 690 -21.30 -38.61 15.64
C GLU A 690 -21.85 -40.03 15.51
N GLU A 691 -22.60 -40.34 14.44
CA GLU A 691 -23.08 -41.69 14.14
C GLU A 691 -21.92 -42.69 13.93
N SER A 692 -20.74 -42.24 13.48
CA SER A 692 -19.55 -43.07 13.30
C SER A 692 -18.75 -43.35 14.59
N ARG A 693 -19.01 -42.61 15.69
CA ARG A 693 -18.20 -42.58 16.93
C ARG A 693 -16.71 -42.23 16.76
N GLN A 694 -16.28 -41.74 15.59
CA GLN A 694 -14.87 -41.42 15.35
C GLN A 694 -14.56 -39.95 15.67
N THR A 695 -13.37 -39.74 16.22
CA THR A 695 -12.58 -38.51 16.02
C THR A 695 -12.56 -38.15 14.53
N ILE A 696 -12.57 -36.86 14.17
CA ILE A 696 -12.56 -36.49 12.74
C ILE A 696 -11.35 -37.11 12.06
N ARG A 697 -11.57 -37.87 10.98
CA ARG A 697 -10.48 -38.48 10.23
C ARG A 697 -9.58 -37.38 9.65
N GLU A 698 -8.27 -37.61 9.71
CA GLU A 698 -7.25 -36.66 9.24
C GLU A 698 -7.45 -36.26 7.78
N ASP A 699 -7.91 -37.19 6.94
CA ASP A 699 -8.15 -37.00 5.51
C ASP A 699 -9.38 -36.09 5.26
N VAL A 700 -10.43 -36.19 6.09
CA VAL A 700 -11.56 -35.25 6.11
C VAL A 700 -11.13 -33.88 6.66
N ALA A 701 -10.31 -33.83 7.70
CA ALA A 701 -9.81 -32.58 8.29
C ALA A 701 -8.94 -31.79 7.30
N ALA A 702 -8.01 -32.46 6.61
CA ALA A 702 -7.21 -31.89 5.54
C ALA A 702 -8.09 -31.33 4.42
N GLN A 703 -9.11 -32.09 3.97
CA GLN A 703 -9.99 -31.60 2.92
C GLN A 703 -10.83 -30.39 3.37
N LEU A 704 -11.36 -30.38 4.60
CA LEU A 704 -12.06 -29.22 5.15
C LEU A 704 -11.20 -27.94 5.12
N ALA A 705 -9.89 -28.05 5.37
CA ALA A 705 -8.97 -26.93 5.25
C ALA A 705 -8.88 -26.42 3.79
N ALA A 706 -8.75 -27.33 2.82
CA ALA A 706 -8.74 -26.96 1.40
C ALA A 706 -10.06 -26.33 0.92
N GLU A 707 -11.22 -26.95 1.20
CA GLU A 707 -12.53 -26.41 0.78
C GLU A 707 -12.79 -25.03 1.40
N SER A 708 -12.52 -24.87 2.70
CA SER A 708 -12.77 -23.60 3.39
C SER A 708 -11.81 -22.48 2.96
N SER A 709 -10.57 -22.83 2.60
CA SER A 709 -9.62 -21.90 1.97
C SER A 709 -10.14 -21.45 0.59
N PHE A 710 -10.54 -22.38 -0.28
CA PHE A 710 -11.07 -22.05 -1.59
C PHE A 710 -12.35 -21.21 -1.54
N LEU A 711 -13.33 -21.60 -0.70
CA LEU A 711 -14.58 -20.86 -0.52
C LEU A 711 -14.39 -19.47 0.11
N SER A 712 -13.23 -19.18 0.71
CA SER A 712 -12.89 -17.85 1.22
C SER A 712 -12.37 -16.87 0.17
N GLN A 713 -12.07 -17.34 -1.05
CA GLN A 713 -11.52 -16.48 -2.09
C GLN A 713 -12.55 -15.46 -2.61
N PRO A 714 -12.20 -14.17 -2.75
CA PRO A 714 -13.10 -13.15 -3.33
C PRO A 714 -13.60 -13.48 -4.75
N LEU A 715 -12.81 -14.24 -5.51
CA LEU A 715 -13.22 -14.74 -6.83
C LEU A 715 -14.29 -15.83 -6.75
N ALA A 716 -14.27 -16.69 -5.72
CA ALA A 716 -15.23 -17.78 -5.56
C ALA A 716 -16.65 -17.26 -5.27
N SER A 717 -16.79 -16.14 -4.56
CA SER A 717 -18.09 -15.45 -4.41
C SER A 717 -18.67 -14.92 -5.73
N ASN A 718 -17.83 -14.67 -6.73
CA ASN A 718 -18.22 -14.20 -8.06
C ASN A 718 -18.12 -15.31 -9.14
N ALA A 719 -18.02 -16.57 -8.72
CA ALA A 719 -17.99 -17.70 -9.64
C ALA A 719 -19.27 -17.73 -10.50
N SER A 720 -19.09 -17.85 -11.81
CA SER A 720 -20.16 -17.75 -12.80
C SER A 720 -20.55 -19.11 -13.41
N TYR A 721 -19.62 -20.07 -13.38
CA TYR A 721 -19.73 -21.32 -14.11
C TYR A 721 -18.88 -22.42 -13.43
N VAL A 722 -19.36 -23.67 -13.47
CA VAL A 722 -18.58 -24.86 -13.11
C VAL A 722 -18.60 -25.83 -14.28
N HIS A 723 -17.43 -26.23 -14.77
CA HIS A 723 -17.29 -27.36 -15.67
C HIS A 723 -16.95 -28.62 -14.86
N PHE A 724 -17.62 -29.73 -15.16
CA PHE A 724 -17.28 -31.02 -14.58
C PHE A 724 -16.47 -31.83 -15.59
N SER A 725 -15.27 -32.24 -15.17
CA SER A 725 -14.42 -33.16 -15.91
C SER A 725 -14.27 -34.42 -15.05
N GLU A 726 -15.07 -35.45 -15.36
CA GLU A 726 -15.26 -36.61 -14.50
C GLU A 726 -15.71 -36.18 -13.08
N ASP A 727 -14.99 -36.58 -12.04
CA ASP A 727 -15.23 -36.20 -10.65
C ASP A 727 -14.62 -34.81 -10.28
N GLN A 728 -13.86 -34.16 -11.18
CA GLN A 728 -13.27 -32.83 -10.94
C GLN A 728 -14.25 -31.68 -11.16
N GLN A 729 -14.06 -30.59 -10.42
CA GLN A 729 -14.90 -29.39 -10.47
C GLN A 729 -14.05 -28.17 -10.82
N LEU A 730 -14.13 -27.71 -12.07
CA LEU A 730 -13.39 -26.55 -12.56
C LEU A 730 -14.28 -25.32 -12.42
N VAL A 731 -13.98 -24.45 -11.46
CA VAL A 731 -14.81 -23.27 -11.13
C VAL A 731 -14.26 -22.03 -11.84
N TYR A 732 -15.11 -21.33 -12.59
CA TYR A 732 -14.73 -20.18 -13.39
C TYR A 732 -15.49 -18.91 -12.99
N SER A 733 -14.82 -17.76 -13.08
CA SER A 733 -15.42 -16.42 -12.99
C SER A 733 -15.04 -15.58 -14.22
N TYR A 734 -15.78 -14.50 -14.46
CA TYR A 734 -15.45 -13.49 -15.46
C TYR A 734 -14.75 -12.33 -14.76
N VAL A 735 -13.46 -12.16 -15.03
CA VAL A 735 -12.61 -11.20 -14.34
C VAL A 735 -12.26 -10.05 -15.29
N ASP A 736 -12.33 -8.81 -14.77
CA ASP A 736 -11.98 -7.61 -15.51
C ASP A 736 -10.49 -7.59 -15.85
N ILE A 737 -10.19 -7.25 -17.10
CA ILE A 737 -8.83 -7.33 -17.64
C ILE A 737 -7.88 -6.30 -16.99
N SER A 738 -8.42 -5.17 -16.51
CA SER A 738 -7.68 -4.13 -15.76
C SER A 738 -7.18 -4.61 -14.39
N ASP A 739 -7.84 -5.59 -13.79
CA ASP A 739 -7.66 -5.94 -12.38
C ASP A 739 -6.58 -7.02 -12.18
N MET A 740 -5.99 -7.50 -13.27
CA MET A 740 -5.06 -8.63 -13.30
C MET A 740 -3.59 -8.20 -13.25
N ALA A 741 -2.90 -8.59 -12.18
CA ALA A 741 -1.45 -8.51 -12.08
C ALA A 741 -0.76 -9.70 -12.79
N ARG A 742 0.50 -9.50 -13.20
CA ARG A 742 1.34 -10.49 -13.89
C ARG A 742 2.60 -10.84 -13.09
N SER A 743 2.92 -12.12 -13.02
CA SER A 743 4.19 -12.69 -12.54
C SER A 743 5.26 -12.81 -13.64
N GLU A 744 4.84 -12.92 -14.91
CA GLU A 744 5.70 -13.28 -16.03
C GLU A 744 5.41 -12.42 -17.28
N PHE A 745 6.40 -12.40 -18.17
CA PHE A 745 6.20 -11.95 -19.55
C PHE A 745 5.47 -13.00 -20.39
N SER A 746 4.87 -12.53 -21.47
CA SER A 746 4.42 -13.39 -22.57
C SER A 746 5.60 -13.90 -23.42
N CYS A 747 5.32 -14.87 -24.27
CA CYS A 747 6.21 -15.34 -25.33
C CYS A 747 5.70 -14.74 -26.65
N PRO A 748 6.35 -13.71 -27.22
CA PRO A 748 5.85 -13.01 -28.41
C PRO A 748 5.54 -13.95 -29.58
N GLU A 749 6.38 -14.96 -29.82
CA GLU A 749 6.19 -15.96 -30.88
C GLU A 749 4.84 -16.70 -30.73
N ILE A 750 4.46 -17.05 -29.50
CA ILE A 750 3.18 -17.71 -29.19
C ILE A 750 2.01 -16.72 -29.32
N VAL A 751 2.21 -15.46 -28.89
CA VAL A 751 1.20 -14.40 -29.02
C VAL A 751 0.89 -14.12 -30.49
N ILE A 752 1.90 -14.07 -31.36
CA ILE A 752 1.72 -13.90 -32.81
C ILE A 752 0.99 -15.09 -33.42
N GLY A 753 1.35 -16.34 -33.05
CA GLY A 753 0.61 -17.53 -33.49
C GLY A 753 -0.87 -17.45 -33.13
N MET A 754 -1.19 -17.13 -31.88
CA MET A 754 -2.58 -16.96 -31.41
C MET A 754 -3.31 -15.81 -32.11
N ILE A 755 -2.63 -14.72 -32.47
CA ILE A 755 -3.20 -13.64 -33.29
C ILE A 755 -3.54 -14.16 -34.69
N GLY A 756 -2.63 -14.89 -35.33
CA GLY A 756 -2.85 -15.50 -36.64
C GLY A 756 -4.03 -16.47 -36.65
N ASP A 757 -4.12 -17.36 -35.64
CA ASP A 757 -5.25 -18.28 -35.48
C ASP A 757 -6.58 -17.53 -35.39
N ILE A 758 -6.64 -16.47 -34.58
CA ILE A 758 -7.84 -15.63 -34.40
C ILE A 758 -8.23 -14.88 -35.68
N LEU A 759 -7.27 -14.34 -36.43
CA LEU A 759 -7.54 -13.64 -37.70
C LEU A 759 -8.02 -14.59 -38.80
N ASN A 760 -7.64 -15.86 -38.74
CA ASN A 760 -8.08 -16.91 -39.68
C ASN A 760 -9.44 -17.53 -39.30
N CYS A 761 -10.00 -17.24 -38.11
CA CYS A 761 -11.36 -17.65 -37.75
C CYS A 761 -12.42 -16.89 -38.58
N ARG A 762 -13.51 -17.57 -38.93
CA ARG A 762 -14.57 -17.00 -39.78
C ARG A 762 -15.39 -15.96 -39.03
N SER A 763 -15.78 -14.90 -39.75
CA SER A 763 -16.64 -13.83 -39.24
C SER A 763 -18.04 -14.34 -38.90
N GLY A 764 -18.37 -14.42 -37.61
CA GLY A 764 -19.71 -14.76 -37.11
C GLY A 764 -19.74 -15.53 -35.79
N ASP A 765 -18.64 -16.20 -35.43
CA ASP A 765 -18.56 -17.01 -34.20
C ASP A 765 -18.19 -16.15 -32.97
N ASN A 766 -18.80 -16.44 -31.82
CA ASN A 766 -18.43 -15.81 -30.54
C ASN A 766 -16.99 -16.16 -30.17
N ILE A 767 -16.11 -15.16 -30.06
CA ILE A 767 -14.71 -15.35 -29.62
C ILE A 767 -14.71 -16.09 -28.29
N SER A 768 -14.21 -17.32 -28.32
CA SER A 768 -14.10 -18.20 -27.17
C SER A 768 -12.64 -18.59 -26.98
N ILE A 769 -12.12 -18.45 -25.77
CA ILE A 769 -10.74 -18.85 -25.45
C ILE A 769 -10.73 -19.96 -24.41
N ALA A 770 -9.65 -20.75 -24.41
CA ALA A 770 -9.32 -21.58 -23.26
C ALA A 770 -9.08 -20.66 -22.03
N PRO A 771 -9.81 -20.83 -20.92
CA PRO A 771 -9.72 -19.95 -19.76
C PRO A 771 -8.29 -19.80 -19.22
N ILE A 772 -7.99 -18.63 -18.66
CA ILE A 772 -6.73 -18.38 -17.94
C ILE A 772 -6.88 -18.83 -16.48
N ALA A 773 -5.79 -19.26 -15.83
CA ALA A 773 -5.83 -19.56 -14.39
C ALA A 773 -5.45 -18.30 -13.60
N VAL A 774 -6.20 -17.99 -12.55
CA VAL A 774 -5.96 -16.83 -11.68
C VAL A 774 -6.08 -17.20 -10.20
N ALA A 775 -5.23 -16.63 -9.37
CA ALA A 775 -5.31 -16.76 -7.91
C ALA A 775 -5.31 -15.37 -7.24
N ASN A 776 -5.89 -15.29 -6.05
CA ASN A 776 -5.86 -14.08 -5.25
C ASN A 776 -4.67 -14.12 -4.27
N ILE A 777 -3.58 -13.41 -4.59
CA ILE A 777 -2.30 -13.47 -3.87
C ILE A 777 -2.04 -12.16 -3.12
N HIS A 778 -1.53 -12.25 -1.89
CA HIS A 778 -0.98 -11.10 -1.16
C HIS A 778 0.44 -10.77 -1.67
N PRO A 779 0.68 -9.60 -2.32
CA PRO A 779 1.99 -9.26 -2.87
C PRO A 779 3.05 -9.24 -1.77
N VAL A 780 4.05 -10.11 -1.91
CA VAL A 780 5.14 -10.31 -0.93
C VAL A 780 5.79 -9.00 -0.47
N CYS A 781 5.89 -8.03 -1.38
CA CYS A 781 6.70 -6.83 -1.24
C CYS A 781 5.93 -5.56 -0.85
N SER A 782 4.60 -5.62 -0.70
CA SER A 782 3.74 -4.43 -0.55
C SER A 782 2.76 -4.54 0.62
N SER A 783 2.33 -3.39 1.17
CA SER A 783 1.25 -3.28 2.16
C SER A 783 -0.15 -3.48 1.54
N HIS A 784 -0.25 -3.51 0.22
CA HIS A 784 -1.50 -3.70 -0.50
C HIS A 784 -2.28 -4.96 -0.10
N ASN A 785 -3.60 -4.86 -0.23
CA ASN A 785 -4.50 -6.00 -0.22
C ASN A 785 -4.11 -7.01 -1.31
N SER A 786 -4.61 -8.24 -1.20
CA SER A 786 -4.42 -9.27 -2.22
C SER A 786 -4.91 -8.80 -3.59
N ARG A 787 -4.11 -9.03 -4.63
CA ARG A 787 -4.45 -8.76 -6.04
C ARG A 787 -4.76 -10.09 -6.74
N GLN A 788 -5.51 -10.01 -7.83
CA GLN A 788 -5.75 -11.14 -8.71
C GLN A 788 -4.54 -11.28 -9.64
N VAL A 789 -3.86 -12.41 -9.59
CA VAL A 789 -2.63 -12.68 -10.33
C VAL A 789 -2.88 -13.78 -11.35
N ILE A 790 -2.40 -13.58 -12.59
CA ILE A 790 -2.44 -14.60 -13.64
C ILE A 790 -1.40 -15.67 -13.32
N ILE A 791 -1.87 -16.91 -13.11
CA ILE A 791 -1.04 -18.09 -12.84
C ILE A 791 -0.71 -18.86 -14.11
N ASP A 792 -1.65 -18.95 -15.06
CA ASP A 792 -1.39 -19.47 -16.40
C ASP A 792 -2.24 -18.71 -17.42
N GLY A 793 -1.63 -18.33 -18.54
CA GLY A 793 -2.31 -17.66 -19.64
C GLY A 793 -1.78 -16.30 -20.03
N ASN A 794 -0.60 -15.90 -19.56
CA ASN A 794 0.08 -14.65 -19.92
C ASN A 794 0.10 -14.41 -21.45
N ASN A 795 0.25 -15.46 -22.27
CA ASN A 795 0.12 -15.38 -23.73
C ASN A 795 -1.30 -15.00 -24.20
N ARG A 796 -2.33 -15.74 -23.75
CA ARG A 796 -3.74 -15.55 -24.15
C ARG A 796 -4.26 -14.16 -23.79
N ILE A 797 -3.95 -13.68 -22.59
CA ILE A 797 -4.37 -12.36 -22.13
C ILE A 797 -3.62 -11.25 -22.88
N THR A 798 -2.34 -11.44 -23.22
CA THR A 798 -1.60 -10.52 -24.10
C THR A 798 -2.23 -10.43 -25.49
N THR A 799 -2.51 -11.57 -26.13
CA THR A 799 -3.20 -11.64 -27.43
C THR A 799 -4.50 -10.83 -27.42
N LEU A 800 -5.39 -11.05 -26.44
CA LEU A 800 -6.66 -10.33 -26.36
C LEU A 800 -6.49 -8.82 -26.12
N THR A 801 -5.60 -8.42 -25.21
CA THR A 801 -5.35 -6.99 -24.94
C THR A 801 -4.65 -6.28 -26.10
N PHE A 802 -3.75 -6.95 -26.81
CA PHE A 802 -3.09 -6.39 -27.99
C PHE A 802 -4.07 -6.24 -29.16
N LEU A 803 -4.95 -7.23 -29.39
CA LEU A 803 -6.02 -7.11 -30.38
C LEU A 803 -7.01 -5.98 -30.01
N LYS A 804 -7.32 -5.79 -28.73
CA LYS A 804 -8.09 -4.64 -28.24
C LYS A 804 -7.39 -3.31 -28.54
N PHE A 805 -6.08 -3.19 -28.25
CA PHE A 805 -5.28 -2.02 -28.64
C PHE A 805 -5.38 -1.72 -30.14
N VAL A 806 -5.11 -2.72 -31.00
CA VAL A 806 -5.17 -2.56 -32.46
C VAL A 806 -6.58 -2.17 -32.93
N SER A 807 -7.64 -2.68 -32.30
CA SER A 807 -9.03 -2.30 -32.61
C SER A 807 -9.42 -0.86 -32.24
N ILE A 808 -8.64 -0.21 -31.35
CA ILE A 808 -8.89 1.17 -30.88
C ILE A 808 -8.00 2.16 -31.64
N TYR A 809 -6.70 1.89 -31.72
CA TYR A 809 -5.69 2.82 -32.25
C TYR A 809 -5.26 2.53 -33.70
N GLY A 810 -5.45 1.30 -34.17
CA GLY A 810 -4.93 0.82 -35.46
C GLY A 810 -3.40 0.68 -35.49
N LEU A 811 -2.88 0.10 -36.58
CA LEU A 811 -1.43 -0.05 -36.85
C LEU A 811 -0.98 0.64 -38.15
N SER A 812 -1.78 1.59 -38.67
CA SER A 812 -1.51 2.28 -39.95
C SER A 812 -0.33 3.27 -39.92
N LYS A 813 0.16 3.64 -38.72
CA LYS A 813 1.35 4.49 -38.53
C LYS A 813 2.26 3.88 -37.46
N LEU A 814 3.12 2.95 -37.87
CA LEU A 814 4.02 2.20 -36.98
C LEU A 814 4.98 3.06 -36.16
N GLU A 815 5.33 4.25 -36.65
CA GLU A 815 6.16 5.25 -35.94
C GLU A 815 5.50 5.77 -34.67
N LYS A 816 4.16 5.81 -34.62
CA LYS A 816 3.38 6.24 -33.44
C LYS A 816 2.90 5.09 -32.58
N ALA A 817 3.12 3.84 -32.98
CA ALA A 817 2.53 2.69 -32.30
C ALA A 817 3.06 2.53 -30.86
N GLU A 818 4.32 2.89 -30.58
CA GLU A 818 4.91 2.83 -29.24
C GLU A 818 4.39 3.95 -28.31
N ASP A 819 4.16 5.16 -28.83
CA ASP A 819 3.52 6.25 -28.09
C ASP A 819 2.04 5.92 -27.79
N ASN A 820 1.30 5.45 -28.79
CA ASN A 820 -0.08 4.98 -28.63
C ASN A 820 -0.17 3.80 -27.64
N LEU A 821 0.80 2.89 -27.63
CA LEU A 821 0.86 1.79 -26.65
C LEU A 821 1.09 2.33 -25.22
N ARG A 822 1.89 3.38 -25.07
CA ARG A 822 2.15 4.02 -23.78
C ARG A 822 0.90 4.69 -23.23
N GLU A 823 0.19 5.45 -24.07
CA GLU A 823 -1.12 6.06 -23.78
C GLU A 823 -2.16 4.97 -23.43
N TYR A 824 -2.30 3.96 -24.27
CA TYR A 824 -3.23 2.84 -24.04
C TYR A 824 -2.98 2.09 -22.73
N CYS A 825 -1.72 1.84 -22.37
CA CYS A 825 -1.38 1.22 -21.09
C CYS A 825 -1.72 2.12 -19.91
N GLN A 826 -1.49 3.43 -19.99
CA GLN A 826 -1.86 4.39 -18.95
C GLN A 826 -3.38 4.47 -18.77
N ASP A 827 -4.14 4.66 -19.86
CA ASP A 827 -5.60 4.77 -19.84
C ASP A 827 -6.29 3.48 -19.37
N SER A 828 -5.72 2.31 -19.70
CA SER A 828 -6.28 1.00 -19.33
C SER A 828 -5.84 0.53 -17.94
N GLY A 829 -5.01 1.30 -17.22
CA GLY A 829 -4.45 0.91 -15.92
C GLY A 829 -3.44 -0.25 -16.00
N PHE A 830 -2.85 -0.52 -17.16
CA PHE A 830 -1.91 -1.61 -17.36
C PHE A 830 -0.50 -1.24 -16.88
N GLY A 831 0.04 -2.06 -15.97
CA GLY A 831 1.40 -1.92 -15.46
C GLY A 831 2.49 -2.18 -16.52
N PRO A 832 3.75 -1.86 -16.21
CA PRO A 832 4.88 -1.87 -17.16
C PRO A 832 5.12 -3.21 -17.87
N VAL A 833 4.80 -4.35 -17.23
CA VAL A 833 4.95 -5.67 -17.86
C VAL A 833 4.11 -5.78 -19.14
N TYR A 834 2.87 -5.28 -19.12
CA TYR A 834 2.01 -5.24 -20.31
C TYR A 834 2.59 -4.35 -21.41
N PHE A 835 3.08 -3.15 -21.06
CA PHE A 835 3.69 -2.23 -22.03
C PHE A 835 4.91 -2.87 -22.73
N VAL A 836 5.78 -3.53 -21.96
CA VAL A 836 6.96 -4.23 -22.49
C VAL A 836 6.57 -5.43 -23.34
N ASP A 837 5.60 -6.24 -22.91
CA ASP A 837 5.04 -7.33 -23.72
C ASP A 837 4.47 -6.81 -25.06
N PHE A 838 3.70 -5.73 -25.05
CA PHE A 838 3.15 -5.14 -26.27
C PHE A 838 4.22 -4.60 -27.21
N CYS A 839 5.30 -4.00 -26.68
CA CYS A 839 6.45 -3.58 -27.47
C CYS A 839 7.17 -4.78 -28.10
N ALA A 840 7.35 -5.88 -27.35
CA ALA A 840 7.96 -7.10 -27.86
C ALA A 840 7.10 -7.79 -28.95
N VAL A 841 5.78 -7.80 -28.78
CA VAL A 841 4.81 -8.28 -29.79
C VAL A 841 4.83 -7.41 -31.05
N LEU A 842 4.85 -6.09 -30.90
CA LEU A 842 4.95 -5.14 -32.01
C LEU A 842 6.27 -5.30 -32.78
N GLN A 843 7.38 -5.53 -32.07
CA GLN A 843 8.68 -5.78 -32.68
C GLN A 843 8.71 -7.13 -33.43
N MET A 844 8.14 -8.19 -32.85
CA MET A 844 8.01 -9.49 -33.51
C MET A 844 7.15 -9.42 -34.79
N LEU A 845 6.09 -8.58 -34.80
CA LEU A 845 5.29 -8.30 -36.00
C LEU A 845 6.10 -7.61 -37.10
N ARG A 846 6.94 -6.62 -36.74
CA ARG A 846 7.82 -5.90 -37.67
C ARG A 846 8.88 -6.82 -38.27
N ASP A 847 9.51 -7.65 -37.45
CA ASP A 847 10.72 -8.40 -37.84
C ASP A 847 10.41 -9.73 -38.54
N ASN A 848 9.38 -10.46 -38.08
CA ASN A 848 9.20 -11.89 -38.43
C ASN A 848 7.77 -12.28 -38.88
N ALA A 849 6.79 -11.37 -38.87
CA ALA A 849 5.38 -11.71 -39.14
C ALA A 849 4.62 -10.68 -40.00
N GLU A 850 5.26 -10.21 -41.07
CA GLU A 850 4.72 -9.20 -42.01
C GLU A 850 3.32 -9.55 -42.54
N HIS A 851 3.02 -10.82 -42.81
CA HIS A 851 1.71 -11.26 -43.29
C HIS A 851 0.57 -11.00 -42.28
N ILE A 852 0.80 -11.25 -40.99
CA ILE A 852 -0.15 -10.94 -39.91
C ILE A 852 -0.23 -9.43 -39.70
N LEU A 853 0.91 -8.72 -39.78
CA LEU A 853 0.93 -7.27 -39.67
C LEU A 853 0.07 -6.61 -40.76
N SER A 854 0.15 -7.09 -41.99
CA SER A 854 -0.69 -6.64 -43.12
C SER A 854 -2.19 -6.92 -42.90
N GLN A 855 -2.55 -8.09 -42.36
CA GLN A 855 -3.94 -8.40 -41.97
C GLN A 855 -4.47 -7.45 -40.87
N LEU A 856 -3.65 -7.17 -39.85
CA LEU A 856 -3.99 -6.23 -38.77
C LEU A 856 -4.15 -4.79 -39.30
N GLN A 857 -3.30 -4.37 -40.24
CA GLN A 857 -3.36 -3.04 -40.86
C GLN A 857 -4.54 -2.86 -41.81
N THR A 858 -4.99 -3.92 -42.49
CA THR A 858 -6.16 -3.90 -43.39
C THR A 858 -7.50 -3.98 -42.65
N GLY A 859 -7.50 -4.17 -41.32
CA GLY A 859 -8.67 -3.95 -40.46
C GLY A 859 -9.72 -5.07 -40.48
N VAL A 860 -9.33 -6.31 -40.78
CA VAL A 860 -10.26 -7.45 -40.84
C VAL A 860 -10.90 -7.72 -39.47
N ASN A 861 -12.17 -7.31 -39.33
CA ASN A 861 -13.11 -7.72 -38.28
C ASN A 861 -12.64 -7.61 -36.81
N LEU A 862 -11.81 -6.60 -36.49
CA LEU A 862 -11.31 -6.38 -35.12
C LEU A 862 -12.27 -5.63 -34.18
N GLY A 863 -13.37 -5.06 -34.69
CA GLY A 863 -14.28 -4.21 -33.90
C GLY A 863 -14.87 -4.88 -32.65
N GLN A 864 -15.04 -6.21 -32.69
CA GLN A 864 -15.46 -7.02 -31.53
C GLN A 864 -14.48 -6.97 -30.35
N PHE A 865 -13.17 -6.81 -30.57
CA PHE A 865 -12.17 -6.74 -29.49
C PHE A 865 -12.22 -5.43 -28.72
N LYS A 866 -12.74 -4.35 -29.33
CA LYS A 866 -12.85 -3.01 -28.70
C LYS A 866 -13.66 -3.03 -27.42
N HIS A 867 -14.70 -3.87 -27.38
CA HIS A 867 -15.68 -3.94 -26.30
C HIS A 867 -15.34 -5.00 -25.24
N ILE A 868 -14.32 -5.82 -25.45
CA ILE A 868 -13.88 -6.84 -24.49
C ILE A 868 -13.41 -6.14 -23.19
N THR A 869 -14.02 -6.54 -22.07
CA THR A 869 -13.73 -6.04 -20.72
C THR A 869 -13.35 -7.15 -19.76
N LYS A 870 -13.90 -8.36 -19.95
CA LYS A 870 -13.73 -9.50 -19.03
C LYS A 870 -13.35 -10.77 -19.79
N VAL A 871 -12.45 -11.55 -19.20
CA VAL A 871 -12.08 -12.89 -19.71
C VAL A 871 -12.55 -14.00 -18.77
N PRO A 872 -12.86 -15.19 -19.29
CA PRO A 872 -13.14 -16.36 -18.46
C PRO A 872 -11.86 -16.83 -17.76
N CYS A 873 -11.92 -16.93 -16.44
CA CYS A 873 -10.79 -17.31 -15.60
C CYS A 873 -11.15 -18.50 -14.71
N LEU A 874 -10.33 -19.54 -14.71
CA LEU A 874 -10.33 -20.61 -13.71
C LEU A 874 -9.81 -20.05 -12.39
N ILE A 875 -10.59 -20.19 -11.32
CA ILE A 875 -10.22 -19.75 -9.98
C ILE A 875 -9.30 -20.80 -9.35
N THR A 876 -8.17 -20.39 -8.79
CA THR A 876 -7.23 -21.34 -8.17
C THR A 876 -6.46 -20.77 -6.97
N GLU A 877 -5.66 -21.61 -6.31
CA GLU A 877 -4.69 -21.23 -5.29
C GLU A 877 -3.28 -21.44 -5.82
N GLU A 878 -2.45 -20.39 -5.80
CA GLU A 878 -1.06 -20.41 -6.31
C GLU A 878 -0.23 -21.55 -5.73
N ALA A 879 -0.36 -21.82 -4.43
CA ALA A 879 0.31 -22.95 -3.78
C ALA A 879 0.00 -24.33 -4.39
N SER A 880 -1.05 -24.48 -5.21
CA SER A 880 -1.38 -25.71 -5.95
C SER A 880 -0.63 -25.85 -7.29
N PHE A 881 0.10 -24.82 -7.72
CA PHE A 881 0.89 -24.81 -8.95
C PHE A 881 2.37 -25.05 -8.63
N ILE A 882 3.08 -25.60 -9.61
CA ILE A 882 4.51 -25.85 -9.51
C ILE A 882 5.16 -25.21 -10.72
N THR A 883 5.78 -24.05 -10.53
CA THR A 883 6.77 -23.55 -11.49
C THR A 883 8.02 -24.41 -11.40
N LYS A 884 8.39 -25.06 -12.50
CA LYS A 884 9.76 -25.54 -12.71
C LYS A 884 10.64 -24.41 -13.23
N VAL A 885 11.73 -24.08 -12.52
CA VAL A 885 12.76 -23.13 -12.96
C VAL A 885 14.14 -23.80 -12.92
N LEU A 886 14.99 -23.58 -13.93
CA LEU A 886 16.39 -23.97 -13.87
C LEU A 886 17.23 -22.93 -13.11
N VAL A 887 17.87 -23.33 -12.02
CA VAL A 887 18.88 -22.52 -11.32
C VAL A 887 20.15 -23.36 -11.18
N ASN A 888 21.27 -22.86 -11.71
CA ASN A 888 22.56 -23.55 -11.73
C ASN A 888 22.52 -24.95 -12.41
N GLY A 889 21.56 -25.19 -13.30
CA GLY A 889 21.36 -26.48 -13.99
C GLY A 889 20.39 -27.44 -13.30
N GLU A 890 19.93 -27.14 -12.09
CA GLU A 890 18.94 -27.96 -11.39
C GLU A 890 17.52 -27.41 -11.56
N GLU A 891 16.53 -28.29 -11.74
CA GLU A 891 15.12 -27.89 -11.66
C GLU A 891 14.72 -27.57 -10.20
N ILE A 892 14.13 -26.40 -10.02
CA ILE A 892 13.58 -25.86 -8.78
C ILE A 892 12.07 -25.82 -8.90
N ALA A 893 11.40 -26.34 -7.87
CA ALA A 893 9.97 -26.16 -7.62
C ALA A 893 9.79 -25.42 -6.29
N GLN A 894 9.44 -24.13 -6.32
CA GLN A 894 9.21 -23.30 -5.13
C GLN A 894 8.02 -22.34 -5.31
N PRO A 895 7.27 -22.04 -4.22
CA PRO A 895 6.06 -21.21 -4.31
C PRO A 895 6.40 -19.73 -4.52
N ILE A 896 7.45 -19.25 -3.85
CA ILE A 896 7.79 -17.81 -3.78
C ILE A 896 8.00 -17.14 -5.15
N HIS A 897 8.38 -17.90 -6.18
CA HIS A 897 8.62 -17.37 -7.52
C HIS A 897 7.33 -17.05 -8.28
N GLN A 898 6.17 -17.51 -7.82
CA GLN A 898 4.85 -17.07 -8.31
C GLN A 898 4.27 -15.96 -7.42
N SER A 899 4.63 -15.92 -6.13
CA SER A 899 4.16 -14.93 -5.16
C SER A 899 4.87 -13.55 -5.26
N ILE A 900 6.09 -13.51 -5.82
CA ILE A 900 6.79 -12.26 -6.19
C ILE A 900 6.43 -11.89 -7.64
N PHE A 901 5.21 -11.38 -7.81
CA PHE A 901 4.74 -10.82 -9.08
C PHE A 901 5.06 -9.33 -9.21
N ALA A 902 5.00 -8.80 -10.44
CA ALA A 902 5.25 -7.38 -10.68
C ALA A 902 4.20 -6.52 -9.98
N THR A 903 4.65 -5.67 -9.06
CA THR A 903 3.86 -4.61 -8.45
C THR A 903 4.42 -3.26 -8.81
N ASP A 904 3.66 -2.20 -8.55
CA ASP A 904 4.10 -0.82 -8.74
C ASP A 904 5.36 -0.48 -7.92
N ASP A 905 5.63 -1.24 -6.84
CA ASP A 905 6.79 -1.14 -5.96
C ASP A 905 8.01 -1.95 -6.45
N LEU A 906 7.80 -3.07 -7.17
CA LEU A 906 8.83 -4.05 -7.52
C LEU A 906 8.59 -4.66 -8.91
N LEU A 907 9.48 -4.37 -9.86
CA LEU A 907 9.36 -4.86 -11.23
C LEU A 907 10.15 -6.15 -11.44
N VAL A 908 9.59 -7.24 -10.92
CA VAL A 908 10.03 -8.61 -11.20
C VAL A 908 9.11 -9.23 -12.24
N ALA A 909 9.69 -9.69 -13.34
CA ALA A 909 9.02 -10.62 -14.23
C ALA A 909 9.96 -11.79 -14.55
N LEU A 910 9.40 -12.99 -14.59
CA LEU A 910 10.15 -14.20 -14.88
C LEU A 910 9.98 -14.59 -16.37
N PRO A 911 11.04 -15.07 -17.06
CA PRO A 911 10.94 -15.37 -18.49
C PRO A 911 10.01 -16.55 -18.75
N ALA A 912 9.13 -16.42 -19.75
CA ALA A 912 8.16 -17.44 -20.13
C ALA A 912 8.78 -18.83 -20.41
N LYS A 913 10.01 -18.88 -20.95
CA LYS A 913 10.72 -20.14 -21.25
C LYS A 913 11.33 -20.82 -20.00
N MET A 914 11.38 -20.12 -18.85
CA MET A 914 11.88 -20.66 -17.57
C MET A 914 10.77 -21.08 -16.60
N GLN A 915 9.50 -21.12 -17.05
CA GLN A 915 8.36 -21.52 -16.24
C GLN A 915 7.45 -22.48 -17.00
N CYS A 916 7.24 -23.67 -16.45
CA CYS A 916 6.27 -24.63 -17.00
C CYS A 916 5.06 -24.76 -16.07
N HIS A 917 4.02 -23.96 -16.34
CA HIS A 917 2.72 -24.14 -15.68
C HIS A 917 1.94 -25.27 -16.37
N GLY A 918 1.39 -26.19 -15.58
CA GLY A 918 0.46 -27.18 -16.10
C GLY A 918 -0.80 -26.52 -16.66
N ARG A 919 -1.41 -27.13 -17.70
CA ARG A 919 -2.80 -26.85 -18.08
C ARG A 919 -3.69 -27.97 -17.56
N ALA A 920 -4.89 -27.64 -17.11
CA ALA A 920 -5.94 -28.63 -16.90
C ALA A 920 -6.16 -29.44 -18.18
N LYS A 921 -6.22 -30.76 -18.06
CA LYS A 921 -6.95 -31.56 -19.05
C LYS A 921 -8.44 -31.25 -18.90
N GLY A 922 -9.19 -31.19 -20.00
CA GLY A 922 -10.62 -30.88 -19.97
C GLY A 922 -10.99 -29.39 -19.86
N PHE A 923 -10.13 -28.44 -20.25
CA PHE A 923 -10.60 -27.05 -20.38
C PHE A 923 -11.67 -26.93 -21.48
N LYS A 924 -12.83 -26.36 -21.13
CA LYS A 924 -13.85 -25.93 -22.08
C LYS A 924 -13.58 -24.49 -22.50
N ALA A 925 -13.57 -24.20 -23.81
CA ALA A 925 -13.50 -22.82 -24.29
C ALA A 925 -14.75 -22.05 -23.85
N LEU A 926 -14.57 -20.82 -23.37
CA LEU A 926 -15.65 -19.96 -22.87
C LEU A 926 -15.61 -18.62 -23.62
N PRO A 927 -16.79 -18.00 -23.87
CA PRO A 927 -16.86 -16.74 -24.60
C PRO A 927 -16.18 -15.62 -23.81
N VAL A 928 -15.54 -14.69 -24.50
CA VAL A 928 -15.03 -13.44 -23.92
C VAL A 928 -16.19 -12.42 -23.81
N ARG A 929 -16.13 -11.46 -22.87
CA ARG A 929 -17.21 -10.49 -22.59
C ARG A 929 -16.74 -9.05 -22.55
#